data_AF-A0A9D9TQU3-F1
#
_entry.id   AF-A0A9D9TQU3-F1
#
_cell.length_a   1.000
_cell.length_b   1.000
_cell.length_c   1.000
_cell.angle_alpha   90.00
_cell.angle_beta   90.00
_cell.angle_gamma   90.00
#
_symmetry.space_group_name_H-M   'P 1'
#
loop_
_entity.id
_entity.type
_entity.pdbx_description
1 polymer ?
#
loop_
_entity_poly.entity_id
_entity_poly.type
_entity_poly.pdbx_seq_one_letter_code
_entity_poly.pdbx_strand_id
1 'polypeptide(L)'
;VLKAVEVNKMRWIATSKGLYFFDLTKNKKRPFKTYFLNKKISAITIDKNNNIWVAVDREGIYVFNLLGRQINNFSNRGSDLKLEGVLNLFCDSSGRIYLATESGFFVYTADNSWIPFVDFTKNKVNTGKYILSFFEDVQKQIWVSKNLGIDVYSKNLALLFSISSAKKEDKISRTIITGCEEDAEGNIWIATLSNGVYKYTNTGFKQYTTANGLSGNIITGITKDKQNRIWVTSSTGINIFNRKQNQFYTLSTNDGILAADYFLGGLSKNDKGQILAASSLGLVVIDADNYFINEKNVLARINEVKVDGQNVETNFSKLQLNAGFKTISFEFALKEAFQPEKIFYQYRMVGLDTNWYLLSEESKITYSNLPSKNIRLEVRAAQLPQKLVNAPIEQLYIEIHPFFWQTTWFWVLMIILLNVVTAWTIIFLNKYKQQKFAQVQQKIQDERTRISRDLHDNIGAYTTALIAGIDQIKGKSNDTDELNGLSDYAKSIMDYLRETIWVLNHEKISIVDFTDRFKNYAVKIAKNYPQLSVNFITDLQNERVLTPELSLNLFRIMQEALQNACKHSSATEIIIGFMSNDTIKLFVKDNGVGFPFQMEASGNGIFNMKKRAEEIQFDLSISRESSGGINICVAEK
;
A
#
# COMPACT_ATOMS: atom_id res chain seq x y z
N VAL A 1 -30.83 -37.79 33.81
CA VAL A 1 -30.70 -39.26 33.98
C VAL A 1 -29.37 -39.51 34.66
N LEU A 2 -29.25 -40.51 35.55
CA LEU A 2 -27.99 -40.76 36.26
C LEU A 2 -27.15 -41.85 35.57
N LYS A 3 -27.78 -42.97 35.20
CA LYS A 3 -27.14 -44.10 34.50
C LYS A 3 -28.19 -44.87 33.71
N ALA A 4 -27.78 -45.54 32.65
CA ALA A 4 -28.65 -46.45 31.91
C ALA A 4 -27.93 -47.74 31.53
N VAL A 5 -28.69 -48.82 31.49
CA VAL A 5 -28.25 -50.12 31.00
C VAL A 5 -29.30 -50.66 30.03
N GLU A 6 -28.89 -51.42 29.04
CA GLU A 6 -29.79 -52.00 28.04
C GLU A 6 -29.42 -53.46 27.80
N VAL A 7 -30.43 -54.32 27.79
CA VAL A 7 -30.33 -55.76 27.50
C VAL A 7 -31.59 -56.19 26.76
N ASN A 8 -31.52 -57.08 25.77
CA ASN A 8 -32.70 -57.64 25.08
C ASN A 8 -33.75 -56.60 24.59
N LYS A 9 -33.31 -55.44 24.07
CA LYS A 9 -34.18 -54.32 23.64
C LYS A 9 -34.97 -53.64 24.78
N MET A 10 -34.58 -53.93 26.03
CA MET A 10 -35.15 -53.40 27.26
C MET A 10 -34.14 -52.43 27.87
N ARG A 11 -34.50 -51.15 27.96
CA ARG A 11 -33.62 -50.12 28.51
C ARG A 11 -34.08 -49.68 29.89
N TRP A 12 -33.17 -49.75 30.85
CA TRP A 12 -33.39 -49.42 32.24
C TRP A 12 -32.66 -48.14 32.58
N ILE A 13 -33.41 -47.16 33.06
CA ILE A 13 -32.96 -45.79 33.22
C ILE A 13 -33.05 -45.44 34.71
N ALA A 14 -31.89 -45.35 35.35
CA ALA A 14 -31.74 -44.89 36.72
C ALA A 14 -31.79 -43.35 36.75
N THR A 15 -32.62 -42.80 37.63
CA THR A 15 -32.79 -41.35 37.79
C THR A 15 -32.85 -40.96 39.27
N SER A 16 -32.77 -39.65 39.54
CA SER A 16 -33.02 -39.10 40.87
C SER A 16 -34.48 -39.21 41.33
N LYS A 17 -35.41 -39.54 40.42
CA LYS A 17 -36.86 -39.63 40.67
C LYS A 17 -37.42 -41.04 40.52
N GLY A 18 -36.57 -42.05 40.39
CA GLY A 18 -36.95 -43.45 40.29
C GLY A 18 -36.29 -44.23 39.16
N LEU A 19 -36.68 -45.49 39.08
CA LEU A 19 -36.28 -46.42 38.04
C LEU A 19 -37.33 -46.43 36.93
N TYR A 20 -36.92 -46.16 35.71
CA TYR A 20 -37.77 -46.18 34.54
C TYR A 20 -37.36 -47.31 33.62
N PHE A 21 -38.35 -47.88 32.96
CA PHE A 21 -38.18 -48.93 31.99
C PHE A 21 -38.71 -48.44 30.63
N PHE A 22 -37.92 -48.65 29.59
CA PHE A 22 -38.22 -48.26 28.21
C PHE A 22 -38.18 -49.49 27.30
N ASP A 23 -39.33 -49.80 26.71
CA ASP A 23 -39.47 -50.86 25.71
C ASP A 23 -39.15 -50.28 24.33
N LEU A 24 -38.01 -50.66 23.75
CA LEU A 24 -37.57 -50.15 22.46
C LEU A 24 -38.44 -50.68 21.30
N THR A 25 -39.16 -51.78 21.47
CA THR A 25 -40.05 -52.31 20.43
C THR A 25 -41.36 -51.53 20.34
N LYS A 26 -41.85 -51.05 21.49
CA LYS A 26 -43.10 -50.29 21.58
C LYS A 26 -42.90 -48.78 21.62
N ASN A 27 -41.64 -48.33 21.71
CA ASN A 27 -41.25 -46.94 21.93
C ASN A 27 -41.98 -46.30 23.13
N LYS A 28 -42.18 -47.07 24.20
CA LYS A 28 -42.96 -46.64 25.39
C LYS A 28 -42.10 -46.65 26.64
N LYS A 29 -42.10 -45.51 27.33
CA LYS A 29 -41.54 -45.33 28.67
C LYS A 29 -42.61 -45.61 29.73
N ARG A 30 -42.26 -46.34 30.78
CA ARG A 30 -43.09 -46.47 31.99
C ARG A 30 -42.22 -46.49 33.26
N PRO A 31 -42.73 -46.00 34.40
CA PRO A 31 -42.07 -46.22 35.68
C PRO A 31 -42.03 -47.72 35.97
N PHE A 32 -40.89 -48.22 36.43
CA PHE A 32 -40.76 -49.63 36.82
C PHE A 32 -41.20 -49.78 38.27
N LYS A 33 -42.41 -50.31 38.49
CA LYS A 33 -43.09 -50.44 39.78
C LYS A 33 -43.28 -49.09 40.50
N THR A 34 -44.46 -48.88 41.07
CA THR A 34 -44.77 -47.64 41.81
C THR A 34 -43.85 -47.43 43.01
N TYR A 35 -43.31 -48.50 43.58
CA TYR A 35 -42.37 -48.48 44.70
C TYR A 35 -41.12 -47.62 44.47
N PHE A 36 -40.60 -47.57 43.25
CA PHE A 36 -39.38 -46.80 42.94
C PHE A 36 -39.66 -45.32 42.62
N LEU A 37 -40.92 -44.89 42.53
CA LEU A 37 -41.25 -43.50 42.28
C LEU A 37 -40.72 -42.61 43.40
N ASN A 38 -40.10 -41.49 43.03
CA ASN A 38 -39.48 -40.53 43.95
C ASN A 38 -38.29 -41.08 44.75
N LYS A 39 -37.75 -42.25 44.39
CA LYS A 39 -36.53 -42.80 44.98
C LYS A 39 -35.33 -42.54 44.08
N LYS A 40 -34.24 -42.04 44.66
CA LYS A 40 -32.99 -41.85 43.92
C LYS A 40 -32.31 -43.20 43.70
N ILE A 41 -32.13 -43.56 42.43
CA ILE A 41 -31.40 -44.76 42.04
C ILE A 41 -29.93 -44.37 41.90
N SER A 42 -29.07 -44.85 42.81
CA SER A 42 -27.66 -44.44 42.87
C SER A 42 -26.77 -45.22 41.91
N ALA A 43 -27.05 -46.51 41.73
CA ALA A 43 -26.31 -47.36 40.81
C ALA A 43 -27.21 -48.43 40.18
N ILE A 44 -26.85 -48.85 38.97
CA ILE A 44 -27.50 -49.95 38.26
C ILE A 44 -26.44 -50.73 37.47
N THR A 45 -26.58 -52.05 37.45
CA THR A 45 -25.79 -52.96 36.60
C THR A 45 -26.62 -54.17 36.18
N ILE A 46 -26.12 -54.92 35.21
CA ILE A 46 -26.69 -56.19 34.75
C ILE A 46 -25.67 -57.29 35.05
N ASP A 47 -26.13 -58.42 35.59
CA ASP A 47 -25.30 -59.59 35.78
C ASP A 47 -25.29 -60.51 34.54
N LYS A 48 -24.43 -61.52 34.54
CA LYS A 48 -24.35 -62.49 33.42
C LYS A 48 -25.62 -63.27 33.14
N ASN A 49 -26.52 -63.38 34.12
CA ASN A 49 -27.80 -64.06 33.97
C ASN A 49 -28.91 -63.11 33.50
N ASN A 50 -28.55 -61.89 33.09
CA ASN A 50 -29.44 -60.80 32.72
C ASN A 50 -30.35 -60.33 33.85
N ASN A 51 -29.97 -60.54 35.11
CA ASN A 51 -30.65 -59.91 36.23
C ASN A 51 -30.13 -58.49 36.43
N ILE A 52 -31.02 -57.65 36.91
CA ILE A 52 -30.81 -56.22 37.02
C ILE A 52 -30.68 -55.89 38.49
N TRP A 53 -29.49 -55.39 38.83
CA TRP A 53 -29.10 -55.00 40.16
C TRP A 53 -29.28 -53.50 40.29
N VAL A 54 -30.12 -53.08 41.23
CA VAL A 54 -30.55 -51.69 41.41
C VAL A 54 -30.23 -51.27 42.83
N ALA A 55 -29.31 -50.33 43.00
CA ALA A 55 -29.05 -49.70 44.29
C ALA A 55 -29.94 -48.47 44.47
N VAL A 56 -30.68 -48.44 45.57
CA VAL A 56 -31.50 -47.31 45.99
C VAL A 56 -30.79 -46.60 47.12
N ASP A 57 -30.62 -45.29 46.97
CA ASP A 57 -29.91 -44.45 47.92
C ASP A 57 -30.48 -44.63 49.34
N ARG A 58 -29.62 -45.01 50.29
CA ARG A 58 -29.92 -45.27 51.72
C ARG A 58 -30.89 -46.41 52.04
N GLU A 59 -31.40 -47.16 51.06
CA GLU A 59 -32.33 -48.27 51.32
C GLU A 59 -31.66 -49.65 51.17
N GLY A 60 -30.95 -49.87 50.06
CA GLY A 60 -30.36 -51.16 49.76
C GLY A 60 -30.32 -51.50 48.27
N ILE A 61 -30.07 -52.77 47.97
CA ILE A 61 -29.91 -53.30 46.62
C ILE A 61 -31.03 -54.29 46.29
N TYR A 62 -31.72 -54.05 45.19
CA TYR A 62 -32.80 -54.89 44.70
C TYR A 62 -32.36 -55.60 43.42
N VAL A 63 -32.68 -56.89 43.31
CA VAL A 63 -32.33 -57.71 42.14
C VAL A 63 -33.60 -58.19 41.44
N PHE A 64 -33.70 -57.93 40.13
CA PHE A 64 -34.85 -58.30 39.31
C PHE A 64 -34.43 -59.14 38.11
N ASN A 65 -35.26 -60.09 37.69
CA ASN A 65 -35.08 -60.70 36.37
C ASN A 65 -35.67 -59.79 35.28
N LEU A 66 -35.45 -60.14 34.01
CA LEU A 66 -36.00 -59.42 32.86
C LEU A 66 -37.53 -59.36 32.81
N LEU A 67 -38.22 -60.29 33.46
CA LEU A 67 -39.69 -60.29 33.59
C LEU A 67 -40.19 -59.31 34.66
N GLY A 68 -39.28 -58.68 35.42
CA GLY A 68 -39.60 -57.74 36.50
C GLY A 68 -39.92 -58.40 37.84
N ARG A 69 -39.77 -59.72 37.95
CA ARG A 69 -39.88 -60.45 39.22
C ARG A 69 -38.66 -60.14 40.08
N GLN A 70 -38.89 -59.77 41.33
CA GLN A 70 -37.83 -59.60 42.30
C GLN A 70 -37.28 -60.98 42.68
N ILE A 71 -35.97 -61.15 42.54
CA ILE A 71 -35.27 -62.40 42.84
C ILE A 71 -34.60 -62.29 44.20
N ASN A 72 -34.04 -61.12 44.52
CA ASN A 72 -33.33 -60.90 45.77
C ASN A 72 -33.46 -59.43 46.24
N ASN A 73 -33.21 -59.19 47.52
CA ASN A 73 -33.12 -57.87 48.12
C ASN A 73 -32.13 -57.87 49.27
N PHE A 74 -31.22 -56.90 49.29
CA PHE A 74 -30.26 -56.66 50.34
C PHE A 74 -30.58 -55.30 50.97
N SER A 75 -31.17 -55.31 52.16
CA SER A 75 -31.55 -54.08 52.86
C SER A 75 -30.59 -53.79 54.01
N ASN A 76 -30.46 -52.51 54.40
CA ASN A 76 -29.67 -52.10 55.57
C ASN A 76 -30.14 -52.72 56.90
N ARG A 77 -31.37 -53.26 56.98
CA ARG A 77 -31.90 -53.89 58.19
C ARG A 77 -31.53 -55.36 58.22
N GLY A 78 -30.55 -55.73 59.05
CA GLY A 78 -30.23 -57.11 59.41
C GLY A 78 -29.07 -57.77 58.65
N SER A 79 -28.30 -57.02 57.85
CA SER A 79 -27.08 -57.52 57.20
C SER A 79 -25.83 -56.81 57.73
N ASP A 80 -24.69 -57.51 57.81
CA ASP A 80 -23.38 -56.92 58.10
C ASP A 80 -22.90 -55.90 57.03
N LEU A 81 -23.62 -55.78 55.91
CA LEU A 81 -23.40 -54.70 54.94
C LEU A 81 -24.04 -53.40 55.42
N LYS A 82 -23.19 -52.43 55.74
CA LYS A 82 -23.58 -51.02 55.76
C LYS A 82 -23.68 -50.53 54.30
N LEU A 83 -24.87 -50.65 53.70
CA LEU A 83 -25.19 -50.18 52.34
C LEU A 83 -25.50 -48.67 52.29
N GLU A 84 -25.07 -47.90 53.29
CA GLU A 84 -25.17 -46.44 53.22
C GLU A 84 -24.21 -45.90 52.15
N GLY A 85 -24.74 -45.06 51.26
CA GLY A 85 -23.95 -44.38 50.24
C GLY A 85 -23.41 -45.30 49.15
N VAL A 86 -24.24 -46.18 48.55
CA VAL A 86 -23.83 -46.96 47.37
C VAL A 86 -23.54 -46.01 46.20
N LEU A 87 -22.29 -46.01 45.73
CA LEU A 87 -21.80 -45.13 44.66
C LEU A 87 -21.82 -45.80 43.29
N ASN A 88 -21.46 -47.08 43.22
CA ASN A 88 -21.37 -47.79 41.94
C ASN A 88 -21.59 -49.30 42.09
N LEU A 89 -22.06 -49.90 41.00
CA LEU A 89 -22.22 -51.34 40.83
C LEU A 89 -21.57 -51.76 39.52
N PHE A 90 -20.79 -52.83 39.56
CA PHE A 90 -20.08 -53.38 38.41
C PHE A 90 -20.16 -54.91 38.42
N CYS A 91 -20.39 -55.53 37.27
CA CYS A 91 -20.31 -56.97 37.09
C CYS A 91 -19.05 -57.29 36.28
N ASP A 92 -18.19 -58.17 36.79
CA ASP A 92 -17.05 -58.64 36.03
C ASP A 92 -17.41 -59.79 35.07
N SER A 93 -16.46 -60.16 34.22
CA SER A 93 -16.59 -61.27 33.29
C SER A 93 -16.48 -62.64 33.94
N SER A 94 -16.39 -62.75 35.27
CA SER A 94 -16.55 -63.99 36.03
C SER A 94 -17.97 -64.14 36.59
N GLY A 95 -18.72 -63.05 36.72
CA GLY A 95 -20.08 -62.99 37.27
C GLY A 95 -20.13 -62.48 38.71
N ARG A 96 -19.03 -61.94 39.23
CA ARG A 96 -19.00 -61.30 40.56
C ARG A 96 -19.54 -59.88 40.46
N ILE A 97 -20.29 -59.46 41.48
CA ILE A 97 -20.80 -58.09 41.59
C ILE A 97 -19.95 -57.29 42.56
N TYR A 98 -19.36 -56.20 42.08
CA TYR A 98 -18.61 -55.25 42.87
C TYR A 98 -19.52 -54.10 43.27
N LEU A 99 -19.52 -53.83 44.57
CA LEU A 99 -20.30 -52.77 45.19
C LEU A 99 -19.35 -51.74 45.80
N ALA A 100 -19.33 -50.54 45.24
CA ALA A 100 -18.67 -49.40 45.89
C ALA A 100 -19.65 -48.68 46.82
N THR A 101 -19.21 -48.44 48.06
CA THR A 101 -19.90 -47.61 49.04
C THR A 101 -18.97 -46.49 49.53
N GLU A 102 -19.51 -45.52 50.26
CA GLU A 102 -18.69 -44.50 50.94
C GLU A 102 -17.69 -45.10 51.94
N SER A 103 -17.97 -46.31 52.43
CA SER A 103 -17.17 -47.00 53.44
C SER A 103 -16.16 -47.99 52.86
N GLY A 104 -16.13 -48.22 51.54
CA GLY A 104 -15.27 -49.24 50.96
C GLY A 104 -15.87 -49.93 49.73
N PHE A 105 -15.42 -51.15 49.46
CA PHE A 105 -16.10 -52.00 48.50
C PHE A 105 -16.25 -53.44 48.94
N PHE A 106 -17.34 -54.03 48.48
CA PHE A 106 -17.75 -55.41 48.74
C PHE A 106 -17.83 -56.16 47.42
N VAL A 107 -17.57 -57.46 47.47
CA VAL A 107 -17.69 -58.35 46.32
C VAL A 107 -18.74 -59.40 46.64
N TYR A 108 -19.77 -59.48 45.80
CA TYR A 108 -20.75 -60.56 45.83
C TYR A 108 -20.25 -61.72 44.97
N THR A 109 -20.11 -62.89 45.58
CA THR A 109 -19.53 -64.09 44.97
C THR A 109 -20.61 -65.11 44.60
N ALA A 110 -20.21 -66.13 43.81
CA ALA A 110 -21.12 -67.13 43.26
C ALA A 110 -21.77 -68.04 44.33
N ASP A 111 -21.22 -68.09 45.53
CA ASP A 111 -21.77 -68.72 46.73
C ASP A 111 -22.89 -67.88 47.39
N ASN A 112 -23.35 -66.82 46.72
CA ASN A 112 -24.36 -65.88 47.19
C ASN A 112 -23.99 -65.12 48.47
N SER A 113 -22.69 -64.98 48.76
CA SER A 113 -22.19 -64.25 49.92
C SER A 113 -21.57 -62.91 49.52
N TRP A 114 -21.57 -61.96 50.47
CA TRP A 114 -20.87 -60.69 50.33
C TRP A 114 -19.57 -60.74 51.12
N ILE A 115 -18.46 -60.46 50.44
CA ILE A 115 -17.14 -60.42 51.04
C ILE A 115 -16.71 -58.94 51.15
N PRO A 116 -16.50 -58.40 52.37
CA PRO A 116 -15.90 -57.08 52.53
C PRO A 116 -14.43 -57.17 52.10
N PHE A 117 -14.09 -56.49 51.00
CA PHE A 117 -12.75 -56.62 50.43
C PHE A 117 -11.83 -55.46 50.85
N VAL A 118 -12.35 -54.23 50.88
CA VAL A 118 -11.71 -53.10 51.55
C VAL A 118 -12.75 -52.38 52.39
N ASP A 119 -12.53 -52.33 53.70
CA ASP A 119 -13.38 -51.64 54.66
C ASP A 119 -12.60 -50.46 55.28
N PHE A 120 -12.93 -49.24 54.85
CA PHE A 120 -12.29 -48.03 55.34
C PHE A 120 -12.69 -47.70 56.78
N THR A 121 -13.76 -48.30 57.32
CA THR A 121 -14.23 -48.05 58.70
C THR A 121 -13.36 -48.74 59.75
N LYS A 122 -12.61 -49.78 59.37
CA LYS A 122 -11.64 -50.47 60.25
C LYS A 122 -10.35 -49.67 60.48
N ASN A 123 -10.07 -48.67 59.65
CA ASN A 123 -8.95 -47.76 59.87
C ASN A 123 -9.43 -46.59 60.75
N LYS A 124 -8.82 -46.40 61.93
CA LYS A 124 -9.16 -45.32 62.90
C LYS A 124 -9.05 -43.89 62.35
N VAL A 125 -8.51 -43.72 61.13
CA VAL A 125 -8.43 -42.44 60.44
C VAL A 125 -9.35 -42.50 59.23
N ASN A 126 -10.41 -41.70 59.27
CA ASN A 126 -11.30 -41.49 58.12
C ASN A 126 -10.49 -40.80 57.01
N THR A 127 -9.89 -41.60 56.12
CA THR A 127 -8.97 -41.09 55.07
C THR A 127 -9.70 -40.49 53.87
N GLY A 128 -11.03 -40.32 53.94
CA GLY A 128 -11.83 -39.72 52.86
C GLY A 128 -11.66 -40.44 51.53
N LYS A 129 -11.41 -41.76 51.54
CA LYS A 129 -11.17 -42.57 50.35
C LYS A 129 -12.50 -43.01 49.76
N TYR A 130 -12.82 -42.55 48.55
CA TYR A 130 -14.02 -42.95 47.81
C TYR A 130 -13.64 -43.78 46.59
N ILE A 131 -14.38 -44.86 46.36
CA ILE A 131 -14.27 -45.68 45.14
C ILE A 131 -15.33 -45.21 44.17
N LEU A 132 -14.91 -44.78 42.98
CA LEU A 132 -15.79 -44.15 42.00
C LEU A 132 -16.20 -45.11 40.88
N SER A 133 -15.30 -46.00 40.48
CA SER A 133 -15.58 -46.96 39.41
C SER A 133 -14.67 -48.16 39.45
N PHE A 134 -15.14 -49.21 38.80
CA PHE A 134 -14.43 -50.46 38.56
C PHE A 134 -14.30 -50.66 37.06
N PHE A 135 -13.17 -51.22 36.65
CA PHE A 135 -12.88 -51.60 35.27
C PHE A 135 -12.18 -52.95 35.26
N GLU A 136 -12.53 -53.82 34.32
CA GLU A 136 -11.86 -55.11 34.11
C GLU A 136 -11.08 -55.06 32.81
N ASP A 137 -9.78 -55.31 32.88
CA ASP A 137 -8.91 -55.38 31.71
C ASP A 137 -8.99 -56.74 30.98
N VAL A 138 -8.35 -56.83 29.82
CA VAL A 138 -8.27 -58.05 29.01
C VAL A 138 -7.60 -59.20 29.77
N GLN A 139 -6.67 -58.91 30.70
CA GLN A 139 -6.01 -59.92 31.53
C GLN A 139 -6.83 -60.30 32.79
N LYS A 140 -8.07 -59.83 32.91
CA LYS A 140 -9.00 -60.12 34.02
C LYS A 140 -8.55 -59.52 35.36
N GLN A 141 -7.77 -58.45 35.32
CA GLN A 141 -7.44 -57.65 36.49
C GLN A 141 -8.51 -56.59 36.70
N ILE A 142 -8.77 -56.27 37.96
CA ILE A 142 -9.79 -55.32 38.39
C ILE A 142 -9.10 -54.03 38.80
N TRP A 143 -9.32 -53.00 38.00
CA TRP A 143 -8.86 -51.64 38.23
C TRP A 143 -9.91 -50.90 39.05
N VAL A 144 -9.53 -50.46 40.25
CA VAL A 144 -10.38 -49.75 41.20
C VAL A 144 -9.98 -48.28 41.22
N SER A 145 -10.82 -47.44 40.62
CA SER A 145 -10.61 -45.99 40.54
C SER A 145 -11.04 -45.31 41.83
N LYS A 146 -10.15 -44.51 42.43
CA LYS A 146 -10.37 -43.81 43.69
C LYS A 146 -10.07 -42.33 43.56
N ASN A 147 -10.50 -41.57 44.56
CA ASN A 147 -10.16 -40.15 44.68
C ASN A 147 -8.66 -39.86 44.96
N LEU A 148 -7.87 -40.87 45.30
CA LEU A 148 -6.43 -40.75 45.60
C LEU A 148 -5.54 -41.68 44.74
N GLY A 149 -6.04 -42.14 43.59
CA GLY A 149 -5.29 -43.03 42.69
C GLY A 149 -6.07 -44.25 42.23
N ILE A 150 -5.35 -45.27 41.77
CA ILE A 150 -5.90 -46.54 41.29
C ILE A 150 -5.25 -47.68 42.07
N ASP A 151 -6.05 -48.67 42.47
CA ASP A 151 -5.52 -50.00 42.84
C ASP A 151 -5.86 -51.01 41.76
N VAL A 152 -4.93 -51.91 41.47
CA VAL A 152 -5.14 -53.00 40.50
C VAL A 152 -5.05 -54.32 41.23
N TYR A 153 -6.12 -55.11 41.12
CA TYR A 153 -6.23 -56.44 41.73
C TYR A 153 -6.21 -57.51 40.66
N SER A 154 -5.57 -58.64 40.92
CA SER A 154 -5.65 -59.82 40.06
C SER A 154 -7.07 -60.39 40.01
N LYS A 155 -7.31 -61.34 39.09
CA LYS A 155 -8.56 -62.12 39.04
C LYS A 155 -8.93 -62.78 40.38
N ASN A 156 -7.94 -63.14 41.19
CA ASN A 156 -8.11 -63.77 42.51
C ASN A 156 -8.20 -62.72 43.64
N LEU A 157 -8.37 -61.45 43.29
CA LEU A 157 -8.43 -60.30 44.19
C LEU A 157 -7.12 -60.05 44.98
N ALA A 158 -5.98 -60.59 44.59
CA ALA A 158 -4.70 -60.16 45.18
C ALA A 158 -4.31 -58.78 44.64
N LEU A 159 -3.95 -57.83 45.51
CA LEU A 159 -3.44 -56.51 45.10
C LEU A 159 -2.12 -56.68 44.34
N LEU A 160 -2.08 -56.22 43.09
CA LEU A 160 -0.91 -56.28 42.23
C LEU A 160 -0.06 -55.02 42.38
N PHE A 161 -0.65 -53.86 42.16
CA PHE A 161 0.01 -52.57 42.33
C PHE A 161 -1.00 -51.45 42.60
N SER A 162 -0.50 -50.32 43.05
CA SER A 162 -1.27 -49.10 43.30
C SER A 162 -0.56 -47.92 42.67
N ILE A 163 -1.29 -47.12 41.90
CA ILE A 163 -0.81 -45.85 41.35
C ILE A 163 -1.37 -44.75 42.24
N SER A 164 -0.51 -44.00 42.91
CA SER A 164 -0.95 -43.00 43.89
C SER A 164 -0.87 -41.60 43.30
N SER A 165 -1.93 -40.82 43.45
CA SER A 165 -1.92 -39.41 43.05
C SER A 165 -1.04 -38.52 43.96
N ALA A 166 -0.45 -39.09 45.02
CA ALA A 166 0.37 -38.38 46.00
C ALA A 166 1.89 -38.56 45.79
N LYS A 167 2.33 -39.55 45.00
CA LYS A 167 3.75 -39.75 44.71
C LYS A 167 4.17 -38.84 43.56
N LYS A 168 5.22 -38.05 43.76
CA LYS A 168 5.74 -37.09 42.76
C LYS A 168 6.23 -37.77 41.47
N GLU A 169 6.58 -39.05 41.55
CA GLU A 169 7.06 -39.90 40.46
C GLU A 169 5.91 -40.46 39.59
N ASP A 170 4.73 -40.66 40.19
CA ASP A 170 3.51 -41.06 39.48
C ASP A 170 2.92 -39.78 38.86
N LYS A 171 3.23 -39.50 37.59
CA LYS A 171 2.85 -38.25 36.86
C LYS A 171 1.33 -37.98 36.76
N ILE A 172 0.47 -38.73 37.46
CA ILE A 172 -0.93 -38.39 37.71
C ILE A 172 -0.97 -37.48 38.94
N SER A 173 -0.83 -36.17 38.71
CA SER A 173 -1.04 -35.11 39.70
C SER A 173 -2.30 -35.34 40.55
N ARG A 174 -2.26 -35.03 41.85
CA ARG A 174 -3.38 -35.02 42.84
C ARG A 174 -4.78 -34.74 42.24
N THR A 175 -5.38 -35.73 41.61
CA THR A 175 -6.67 -35.63 40.92
C THR A 175 -7.47 -36.89 41.19
N ILE A 176 -8.79 -36.73 41.12
CA ILE A 176 -9.75 -37.78 41.36
C ILE A 176 -9.90 -38.58 40.08
N ILE A 177 -9.69 -39.90 40.15
CA ILE A 177 -9.82 -40.79 38.99
C ILE A 177 -11.26 -41.26 38.90
N THR A 178 -11.92 -40.92 37.80
CA THR A 178 -13.35 -41.14 37.60
C THR A 178 -13.63 -42.44 36.84
N GLY A 179 -12.67 -42.94 36.07
CA GLY A 179 -12.75 -44.24 35.42
C GLY A 179 -11.52 -44.61 34.62
N CYS A 180 -11.46 -45.88 34.24
CA CYS A 180 -10.42 -46.45 33.41
C CYS A 180 -11.03 -47.25 32.25
N GLU A 181 -10.29 -47.36 31.16
CA GLU A 181 -10.63 -48.22 30.01
C GLU A 181 -9.35 -48.64 29.29
N GLU A 182 -9.32 -49.84 28.71
CA GLU A 182 -8.16 -50.36 27.97
C GLU A 182 -8.39 -50.28 26.47
N ASP A 183 -7.46 -49.71 25.71
CA ASP A 183 -7.53 -49.73 24.24
C ASP A 183 -7.04 -51.05 23.62
N ALA A 184 -7.24 -51.20 22.31
CA ALA A 184 -6.83 -52.42 21.59
C ALA A 184 -5.32 -52.69 21.59
N GLU A 185 -4.51 -51.69 21.94
CA GLU A 185 -3.05 -51.80 22.01
C GLU A 185 -2.57 -52.15 23.44
N GLY A 186 -3.51 -52.36 24.38
CA GLY A 186 -3.22 -52.66 25.78
C GLY A 186 -2.86 -51.41 26.61
N ASN A 187 -3.08 -50.21 26.10
CA ASN A 187 -2.86 -49.00 26.87
C ASN A 187 -4.07 -48.69 27.75
N ILE A 188 -3.82 -48.18 28.95
CA ILE A 188 -4.87 -47.83 29.91
C ILE A 188 -5.17 -46.33 29.81
N TRP A 189 -6.41 -46.01 29.52
CA TRP A 189 -6.93 -44.65 29.51
C TRP A 189 -7.58 -44.35 30.85
N ILE A 190 -7.18 -43.23 31.45
CA ILE A 190 -7.54 -42.84 32.81
C ILE A 190 -8.25 -41.50 32.74
N ALA A 191 -9.54 -41.50 33.07
CA ALA A 191 -10.38 -40.31 33.17
C ALA A 191 -10.20 -39.64 34.54
N THR A 192 -10.12 -38.31 34.55
CA THR A 192 -9.89 -37.53 35.78
C THR A 192 -10.90 -36.41 35.94
N LEU A 193 -11.15 -36.01 37.19
CA LEU A 193 -12.12 -34.97 37.50
C LEU A 193 -11.61 -33.55 37.21
N SER A 194 -10.30 -33.34 37.02
CA SER A 194 -9.76 -31.98 36.83
C SER A 194 -8.78 -31.82 35.67
N ASN A 195 -8.12 -32.90 35.24
CA ASN A 195 -6.91 -32.82 34.41
C ASN A 195 -7.07 -33.52 33.06
N GLY A 196 -8.31 -33.70 32.60
CA GLY A 196 -8.61 -34.35 31.35
C GLY A 196 -8.38 -35.86 31.43
N VAL A 197 -7.78 -36.42 30.37
CA VAL A 197 -7.56 -37.86 30.22
C VAL A 197 -6.07 -38.16 30.14
N TYR A 198 -5.61 -39.18 30.87
CA TYR A 198 -4.26 -39.71 30.72
C TYR A 198 -4.28 -41.03 29.94
N LYS A 199 -3.41 -41.19 28.95
CA LYS A 199 -3.08 -42.48 28.35
C LYS A 199 -1.82 -43.02 29.03
N TYR A 200 -1.94 -44.14 29.72
CA TYR A 200 -0.84 -44.89 30.33
C TYR A 200 -0.34 -45.95 29.35
N THR A 201 0.93 -45.86 29.01
CA THR A 201 1.64 -46.74 28.07
C THR A 201 2.89 -47.29 28.73
N ASN A 202 3.57 -48.24 28.08
CA ASN A 202 4.88 -48.73 28.50
C ASN A 202 5.94 -47.62 28.62
N THR A 203 5.77 -46.49 27.91
CA THR A 203 6.68 -45.33 27.96
C THR A 203 6.29 -44.28 28.99
N GLY A 204 5.19 -44.50 29.74
CA GLY A 204 4.66 -43.61 30.76
C GLY A 204 3.32 -42.95 30.39
N PHE A 205 3.01 -41.84 31.06
CA PHE A 205 1.75 -41.12 30.94
C PHE A 205 1.79 -40.01 29.89
N LYS A 206 0.74 -39.94 29.07
CA LYS A 206 0.48 -38.84 28.14
C LYS A 206 -0.87 -38.19 28.45
N GLN A 207 -0.86 -36.88 28.70
CA GLN A 207 -2.06 -36.13 29.06
C GLN A 207 -2.75 -35.55 27.83
N TYR A 208 -4.08 -35.56 27.85
CA TYR A 208 -4.96 -34.90 26.91
C TYR A 208 -5.89 -33.95 27.66
N THR A 209 -5.92 -32.69 27.24
CA THR A 209 -6.75 -31.63 27.83
C THR A 209 -7.61 -30.96 26.76
N THR A 210 -8.29 -29.87 27.11
CA THR A 210 -8.96 -28.98 26.14
C THR A 210 -8.04 -28.50 25.01
N ALA A 211 -6.73 -28.37 25.26
CA ALA A 211 -5.73 -28.07 24.23
C ALA A 211 -5.58 -29.18 23.16
N ASN A 212 -6.08 -30.38 23.45
CA ASN A 212 -6.07 -31.54 22.58
C ASN A 212 -7.47 -31.92 22.07
N GLY A 213 -8.44 -31.00 22.15
CA GLY A 213 -9.78 -31.16 21.56
C GLY A 213 -10.86 -31.72 22.49
N LEU A 214 -10.58 -31.89 23.79
CA LEU A 214 -11.62 -32.20 24.79
C LEU A 214 -12.55 -31.01 25.00
N SER A 215 -13.85 -31.26 25.14
CA SER A 215 -14.87 -30.25 25.48
C SER A 215 -14.72 -29.68 26.89
N GLY A 216 -14.01 -30.37 27.78
CA GLY A 216 -13.71 -29.93 29.14
C GLY A 216 -12.73 -30.87 29.84
N ASN A 217 -12.03 -30.38 30.87
CA ASN A 217 -11.05 -31.16 31.62
C ASN A 217 -11.64 -31.98 32.77
N ILE A 218 -12.93 -31.79 33.07
CA ILE A 218 -13.67 -32.60 34.06
C ILE A 218 -14.25 -33.79 33.31
N ILE A 219 -13.65 -34.97 33.42
CA ILE A 219 -14.09 -36.18 32.72
C ILE A 219 -14.97 -37.01 33.65
N THR A 220 -16.21 -37.24 33.24
CA THR A 220 -17.27 -37.86 34.06
C THR A 220 -17.52 -39.31 33.69
N GLY A 221 -17.03 -39.77 32.54
CA GLY A 221 -17.15 -41.15 32.11
C GLY A 221 -16.17 -41.49 31.00
N ILE A 222 -15.80 -42.76 30.93
CA ILE A 222 -14.95 -43.32 29.87
C ILE A 222 -15.46 -44.71 29.49
N THR A 223 -15.45 -45.00 28.19
CA THR A 223 -15.72 -46.34 27.66
C THR A 223 -15.11 -46.51 26.28
N LYS A 224 -15.11 -47.73 25.74
CA LYS A 224 -14.74 -48.01 24.34
C LYS A 224 -15.88 -48.62 23.54
N ASP A 225 -16.00 -48.22 22.28
CA ASP A 225 -16.93 -48.85 21.34
C ASP A 225 -16.40 -50.19 20.78
N LYS A 226 -17.17 -50.80 19.86
CA LYS A 226 -16.78 -52.05 19.18
C LYS A 226 -15.59 -51.89 18.23
N GLN A 227 -15.35 -50.67 17.74
CA GLN A 227 -14.21 -50.32 16.89
C GLN A 227 -12.96 -49.93 17.71
N ASN A 228 -12.99 -50.13 19.03
CA ASN A 228 -11.94 -49.76 19.98
C ASN A 228 -11.61 -48.25 19.98
N ARG A 229 -12.54 -47.38 19.59
CA ARG A 229 -12.39 -45.95 19.81
C ARG A 229 -12.74 -45.63 21.25
N ILE A 230 -11.96 -44.74 21.86
CA ILE A 230 -12.18 -44.29 23.24
C ILE A 230 -13.19 -43.15 23.22
N TRP A 231 -14.24 -43.30 24.02
CA TRP A 231 -15.30 -42.33 24.24
C TRP A 231 -15.21 -41.80 25.65
N VAL A 232 -15.28 -40.49 25.81
CA VAL A 232 -15.30 -39.84 27.13
C VAL A 232 -16.38 -38.78 27.19
N THR A 233 -17.11 -38.72 28.30
CA THR A 233 -17.96 -37.58 28.62
C THR A 233 -17.17 -36.62 29.49
N SER A 234 -17.08 -35.35 29.09
CA SER A 234 -16.72 -34.28 30.02
C SER A 234 -17.98 -33.76 30.72
N SER A 235 -17.84 -32.86 31.69
CA SER A 235 -18.98 -32.13 32.27
C SER A 235 -19.83 -31.38 31.24
N THR A 236 -19.28 -31.10 30.06
CA THR A 236 -19.86 -30.21 29.04
C THR A 236 -20.12 -30.88 27.68
N GLY A 237 -19.68 -32.12 27.45
CA GLY A 237 -19.80 -32.74 26.12
C GLY A 237 -19.37 -34.19 26.03
N ILE A 238 -19.64 -34.81 24.89
CA ILE A 238 -19.20 -36.17 24.54
C ILE A 238 -18.02 -36.05 23.58
N ASN A 239 -16.95 -36.79 23.83
CA ASN A 239 -15.72 -36.72 23.06
C ASN A 239 -15.31 -38.11 22.59
N ILE A 240 -14.77 -38.18 21.37
CA ILE A 240 -14.22 -39.40 20.79
C ILE A 240 -12.74 -39.21 20.44
N PHE A 241 -11.90 -40.16 20.82
CA PHE A 241 -10.47 -40.10 20.49
C PHE A 241 -10.20 -40.51 19.04
N ASN A 242 -9.67 -39.58 18.25
CA ASN A 242 -9.18 -39.81 16.90
C ASN A 242 -7.71 -40.25 16.94
N ARG A 243 -7.47 -41.55 16.70
CA ARG A 243 -6.12 -42.13 16.70
C ARG A 243 -5.19 -41.54 15.64
N LYS A 244 -5.70 -41.15 14.46
CA LYS A 244 -4.88 -40.63 13.36
C LYS A 244 -4.28 -39.26 13.70
N GLN A 245 -5.08 -38.41 14.33
CA GLN A 245 -4.68 -37.05 14.73
C GLN A 245 -4.14 -36.99 16.16
N ASN A 246 -4.27 -38.08 16.91
CA ASN A 246 -3.90 -38.19 18.32
C ASN A 246 -4.57 -37.08 19.17
N GLN A 247 -5.87 -36.87 18.95
CA GLN A 247 -6.67 -35.81 19.59
C GLN A 247 -8.11 -36.26 19.82
N PHE A 248 -8.83 -35.53 20.66
CA PHE A 248 -10.26 -35.72 20.86
C PHE A 248 -11.07 -34.87 19.88
N TYR A 249 -12.18 -35.43 19.40
CA TYR A 249 -13.22 -34.73 18.68
C TYR A 249 -14.44 -34.62 19.59
N THR A 250 -14.92 -33.40 19.82
CA THR A 250 -16.13 -33.13 20.60
C THR A 250 -17.36 -33.23 19.70
N LEU A 251 -18.38 -33.96 20.15
CA LEU A 251 -19.69 -33.98 19.50
C LEU A 251 -20.48 -32.73 19.88
N SER A 252 -21.13 -32.14 18.87
CA SER A 252 -21.80 -30.84 18.92
C SER A 252 -23.31 -30.96 18.69
N THR A 253 -24.04 -29.84 18.76
CA THR A 253 -25.46 -29.83 18.35
C THR A 253 -25.67 -30.19 16.88
N ASN A 254 -24.67 -29.98 16.03
CA ASN A 254 -24.70 -30.42 14.64
C ASN A 254 -24.70 -31.94 14.49
N ASP A 255 -24.19 -32.66 15.48
CA ASP A 255 -24.24 -34.12 15.56
C ASP A 255 -25.57 -34.60 16.18
N GLY A 256 -26.52 -33.69 16.40
CA GLY A 256 -27.81 -33.96 17.04
C GLY A 256 -27.75 -34.06 18.56
N ILE A 257 -26.64 -33.61 19.18
CA ILE A 257 -26.42 -33.72 20.61
C ILE A 257 -26.73 -32.40 21.31
N LEU A 258 -27.70 -32.43 22.22
CA LEU A 258 -28.04 -31.25 23.02
C LEU A 258 -26.94 -30.96 24.06
N ALA A 259 -26.62 -29.67 24.23
CA ALA A 259 -25.77 -29.21 25.32
C ALA A 259 -26.41 -29.57 26.67
N ALA A 260 -25.72 -30.37 27.47
CA ALA A 260 -26.20 -30.87 28.74
C ALA A 260 -25.04 -31.21 29.66
N ASP A 261 -25.31 -31.27 30.96
CA ASP A 261 -24.34 -31.72 31.94
C ASP A 261 -24.32 -33.24 31.98
N TYR A 262 -23.14 -33.84 31.86
CA TYR A 262 -22.97 -35.29 31.96
C TYR A 262 -22.51 -35.67 33.37
N PHE A 263 -23.14 -36.68 33.96
CA PHE A 263 -22.88 -37.08 35.34
C PHE A 263 -21.84 -38.20 35.45
N LEU A 264 -21.20 -38.28 36.61
CA LEU A 264 -20.20 -39.30 36.92
C LEU A 264 -20.77 -40.72 36.73
N GLY A 265 -20.05 -41.57 35.98
CA GLY A 265 -20.45 -42.96 35.74
C GLY A 265 -21.67 -43.10 34.81
N GLY A 266 -22.11 -42.01 34.17
CA GLY A 266 -23.25 -41.97 33.27
C GLY A 266 -22.98 -42.47 31.84
N LEU A 267 -21.73 -42.84 31.53
CA LEU A 267 -21.32 -43.35 30.22
C LEU A 267 -21.20 -44.89 30.26
N SER A 268 -21.89 -45.58 29.36
CA SER A 268 -21.83 -47.03 29.23
C SER A 268 -22.00 -47.48 27.77
N LYS A 269 -21.66 -48.74 27.50
CA LYS A 269 -21.91 -49.40 26.21
C LYS A 269 -22.94 -50.51 26.40
N ASN A 270 -23.88 -50.66 25.46
CA ASN A 270 -24.83 -51.77 25.46
C ASN A 270 -24.34 -52.97 24.63
N ASP A 271 -25.07 -54.09 24.68
CA ASP A 271 -24.73 -55.33 23.97
C ASP A 271 -24.67 -55.16 22.43
N LYS A 272 -25.42 -54.17 21.91
CA LYS A 272 -25.40 -53.83 20.48
C LYS A 272 -24.18 -53.01 20.08
N GLY A 273 -23.40 -52.49 21.03
CA GLY A 273 -22.24 -51.63 20.77
C GLY A 273 -22.55 -50.14 20.75
N GLN A 274 -23.79 -49.74 21.03
CA GLN A 274 -24.18 -48.33 21.13
C GLN A 274 -23.67 -47.74 22.44
N ILE A 275 -23.32 -46.46 22.39
CA ILE A 275 -22.88 -45.69 23.55
C ILE A 275 -24.09 -45.00 24.17
N LEU A 276 -24.28 -45.19 25.47
CA LEU A 276 -25.32 -44.59 26.28
C LEU A 276 -24.67 -43.52 27.16
N ALA A 277 -25.03 -42.25 26.96
CA ALA A 277 -24.52 -41.13 27.75
C ALA A 277 -25.66 -40.45 28.52
N ALA A 278 -25.66 -40.59 29.84
CA ALA A 278 -26.65 -39.98 30.72
C ALA A 278 -26.31 -38.50 30.98
N SER A 279 -27.30 -37.63 30.82
CA SER A 279 -27.16 -36.18 31.00
C SER A 279 -28.29 -35.55 31.83
N SER A 280 -28.15 -34.26 32.15
CA SER A 280 -29.18 -33.47 32.84
C SER A 280 -30.48 -33.38 32.03
N LEU A 281 -30.40 -33.37 30.69
CA LEU A 281 -31.56 -33.31 29.79
C LEU A 281 -32.17 -34.67 29.45
N GLY A 282 -31.45 -35.77 29.62
CA GLY A 282 -31.97 -37.07 29.23
C GLY A 282 -30.91 -38.16 29.10
N LEU A 283 -31.15 -39.07 28.17
CA LEU A 283 -30.20 -40.12 27.79
C LEU A 283 -29.92 -39.97 26.31
N VAL A 284 -28.65 -39.74 25.97
CA VAL A 284 -28.17 -39.73 24.59
C VAL A 284 -27.75 -41.15 24.22
N VAL A 285 -28.19 -41.62 23.06
CA VAL A 285 -27.83 -42.95 22.54
C VAL A 285 -27.19 -42.78 21.18
N ILE A 286 -25.93 -43.19 21.08
CA ILE A 286 -25.12 -43.02 19.90
C ILE A 286 -24.84 -44.38 19.29
N ASP A 287 -25.21 -44.52 18.02
CA ASP A 287 -24.78 -45.65 17.21
C ASP A 287 -23.33 -45.41 16.76
N ALA A 288 -22.39 -45.89 17.58
CA ALA A 288 -20.97 -45.69 17.34
C ALA A 288 -20.54 -46.31 16.00
N ASP A 289 -21.10 -47.45 15.60
CA ASP A 289 -20.64 -48.14 14.39
C ASP A 289 -20.93 -47.34 13.11
N ASN A 290 -22.03 -46.59 13.11
CA ASN A 290 -22.43 -45.71 12.02
C ASN A 290 -21.95 -44.26 12.18
N TYR A 291 -21.23 -43.96 13.27
CA TYR A 291 -20.66 -42.64 13.48
C TYR A 291 -19.31 -42.50 12.76
N PHE A 292 -19.29 -41.73 11.68
CA PHE A 292 -18.09 -41.32 10.98
C PHE A 292 -17.77 -39.88 11.35
N ILE A 293 -16.53 -39.61 11.78
CA ILE A 293 -16.04 -38.24 11.94
C ILE A 293 -16.01 -37.63 10.55
N ASN A 294 -17.04 -36.88 10.20
CA ASN A 294 -17.18 -36.27 8.88
C ASN A 294 -16.30 -35.02 8.84
N GLU A 295 -15.03 -35.21 8.51
CA GLU A 295 -14.10 -34.10 8.23
C GLU A 295 -14.46 -33.47 6.89
N LYS A 296 -15.60 -32.77 6.81
CA LYS A 296 -15.92 -31.96 5.63
C LYS A 296 -14.99 -30.75 5.63
N ASN A 297 -14.24 -30.61 4.54
CA ASN A 297 -13.59 -29.34 4.24
C ASN A 297 -14.67 -28.29 4.07
N VAL A 298 -14.61 -27.23 4.86
CA VAL A 298 -15.48 -26.06 4.74
C VAL A 298 -14.80 -25.04 3.84
N LEU A 299 -15.56 -24.41 2.94
CA LEU A 299 -15.02 -23.36 2.09
C LEU A 299 -15.42 -21.99 2.67
N ALA A 300 -14.42 -21.18 2.99
CA ALA A 300 -14.64 -19.77 3.33
C ALA A 300 -15.18 -19.01 2.12
N ARG A 301 -16.03 -18.01 2.36
CA ARG A 301 -16.52 -17.07 1.37
C ARG A 301 -16.52 -15.68 1.95
N ILE A 302 -16.19 -14.69 1.12
CA ILE A 302 -16.36 -13.28 1.47
C ILE A 302 -17.84 -12.93 1.23
N ASN A 303 -18.54 -12.53 2.29
CA ASN A 303 -19.97 -12.29 2.27
C ASN A 303 -20.30 -10.80 2.09
N GLU A 304 -19.56 -9.93 2.76
CA GLU A 304 -19.79 -8.49 2.74
C GLU A 304 -18.46 -7.73 2.69
N VAL A 305 -18.43 -6.63 1.94
CA VAL A 305 -17.30 -5.70 1.91
C VAL A 305 -17.82 -4.29 2.18
N LYS A 306 -17.27 -3.65 3.21
CA LYS A 306 -17.61 -2.28 3.61
C LYS A 306 -16.40 -1.37 3.46
N VAL A 307 -16.57 -0.27 2.71
CA VAL A 307 -15.56 0.79 2.56
C VAL A 307 -16.07 2.03 3.28
N ASP A 308 -15.29 2.55 4.22
CA ASP A 308 -15.67 3.67 5.11
C ASP A 308 -17.06 3.49 5.76
N GLY A 309 -17.40 2.23 6.08
CA GLY A 309 -18.67 1.84 6.71
C GLY A 309 -19.84 1.62 5.75
N GLN A 310 -19.69 1.91 4.45
CA GLN A 310 -20.73 1.69 3.45
C GLN A 310 -20.52 0.38 2.68
N ASN A 311 -21.60 -0.34 2.40
CA ASN A 311 -21.56 -1.56 1.60
C ASN A 311 -21.23 -1.26 0.15
N VAL A 312 -20.29 -2.04 -0.39
CA VAL A 312 -19.93 -1.99 -1.82
C VAL A 312 -20.48 -3.25 -2.49
N GLU A 313 -21.22 -3.09 -3.58
CA GLU A 313 -21.59 -4.22 -4.43
C GLU A 313 -20.34 -4.76 -5.11
N THR A 314 -20.03 -6.04 -4.87
CA THR A 314 -18.85 -6.68 -5.45
C THR A 314 -19.23 -8.02 -6.06
N ASN A 315 -18.57 -8.39 -7.16
CA ASN A 315 -18.67 -9.74 -7.73
C ASN A 315 -17.80 -10.76 -6.98
N PHE A 316 -17.35 -10.43 -5.76
CA PHE A 316 -16.53 -11.23 -4.83
C PHE A 316 -15.28 -11.92 -5.41
N SER A 317 -14.90 -11.58 -6.64
CA SER A 317 -13.72 -12.07 -7.36
C SER A 317 -12.73 -10.93 -7.62
N LYS A 318 -13.23 -9.75 -7.98
CA LYS A 318 -12.45 -8.53 -8.16
C LYS A 318 -13.17 -7.33 -7.55
N LEU A 319 -12.43 -6.51 -6.83
CA LEU A 319 -12.88 -5.26 -6.22
C LEU A 319 -12.00 -4.12 -6.74
N GLN A 320 -12.62 -3.11 -7.36
CA GLN A 320 -11.93 -1.92 -7.82
C GLN A 320 -12.30 -0.74 -6.92
N LEU A 321 -11.29 -0.04 -6.42
CA LEU A 321 -11.44 1.08 -5.51
C LEU A 321 -10.59 2.25 -5.97
N ASN A 322 -11.06 3.46 -5.68
CA ASN A 322 -10.24 4.67 -5.85
C ASN A 322 -9.52 4.98 -4.54
N ALA A 323 -8.30 5.52 -4.61
CA ALA A 323 -7.59 6.00 -3.44
C ALA A 323 -8.40 7.08 -2.70
N GLY A 324 -8.30 7.10 -1.36
CA GLY A 324 -8.92 8.12 -0.50
C GLY A 324 -9.85 7.59 0.59
N PHE A 325 -10.19 6.30 0.58
CA PHE A 325 -10.90 5.67 1.69
C PHE A 325 -9.97 5.49 2.91
N LYS A 326 -10.54 5.55 4.11
CA LYS A 326 -9.79 5.39 5.38
C LYS A 326 -9.75 3.93 5.81
N THR A 327 -10.88 3.23 5.71
CA THR A 327 -11.01 1.86 6.18
C THR A 327 -11.73 0.97 5.18
N ILE A 328 -11.33 -0.28 5.15
CA ILE A 328 -12.05 -1.35 4.47
C ILE A 328 -12.22 -2.52 5.44
N SER A 329 -13.42 -3.09 5.47
CA SER A 329 -13.70 -4.27 6.27
C SER A 329 -14.34 -5.37 5.44
N PHE A 330 -14.00 -6.60 5.78
CA PHE A 330 -14.47 -7.80 5.10
C PHE A 330 -15.15 -8.70 6.12
N GLU A 331 -16.34 -9.18 5.80
CA GLU A 331 -17.05 -10.17 6.59
C GLU A 331 -17.05 -11.52 5.85
N PHE A 332 -16.76 -12.58 6.59
CA PHE A 332 -16.61 -13.94 6.10
C PHE A 332 -17.82 -14.78 6.49
N ALA A 333 -18.19 -15.70 5.60
CA ALA A 333 -19.17 -16.74 5.85
C ALA A 333 -18.68 -18.06 5.28
N LEU A 334 -19.40 -19.15 5.55
CA LEU A 334 -19.20 -20.40 4.83
C LEU A 334 -20.04 -20.44 3.56
N LYS A 335 -19.51 -21.11 2.53
CA LYS A 335 -20.24 -21.36 1.29
C LYS A 335 -21.35 -22.40 1.49
N GLU A 336 -21.17 -23.33 2.41
CA GLU A 336 -22.12 -24.38 2.71
C GLU A 336 -23.30 -23.87 3.55
N ALA A 337 -24.50 -24.43 3.31
CA ALA A 337 -25.68 -24.14 4.15
C ALA A 337 -25.54 -24.68 5.59
N PHE A 338 -24.58 -25.56 5.82
CA PHE A 338 -24.25 -26.09 7.13
C PHE A 338 -23.30 -25.14 7.87
N GLN A 339 -23.72 -24.65 9.04
CA GLN A 339 -22.88 -23.81 9.90
C GLN A 339 -22.41 -24.60 11.14
N PRO A 340 -21.12 -24.97 11.20
CA PRO A 340 -20.51 -25.51 12.42
C PRO A 340 -20.69 -24.55 13.60
N GLU A 341 -20.85 -25.08 14.83
CA GLU A 341 -20.91 -24.25 16.05
C GLU A 341 -19.64 -23.42 16.27
N LYS A 342 -18.48 -23.94 15.83
CA LYS A 342 -17.20 -23.23 15.88
C LYS A 342 -16.47 -23.36 14.56
N ILE A 343 -16.03 -22.22 14.05
CA ILE A 343 -15.18 -22.10 12.87
C ILE A 343 -14.00 -21.23 13.24
N PHE A 344 -12.83 -21.66 12.79
CA PHE A 344 -11.64 -20.84 12.82
C PHE A 344 -11.39 -20.31 11.41
N TYR A 345 -11.09 -19.02 11.31
CA TYR A 345 -10.69 -18.39 10.05
C TYR A 345 -9.21 -18.00 10.13
N GLN A 346 -8.51 -18.18 9.01
CA GLN A 346 -7.19 -17.62 8.80
C GLN A 346 -7.19 -16.73 7.57
N TYR A 347 -6.55 -15.58 7.68
CA TYR A 347 -6.48 -14.62 6.59
C TYR A 347 -5.06 -14.05 6.43
N ARG A 348 -4.79 -13.52 5.23
CA ARG A 348 -3.65 -12.65 4.96
C ARG A 348 -3.93 -11.78 3.75
N MET A 349 -3.35 -10.59 3.71
CA MET A 349 -3.38 -9.72 2.55
C MET A 349 -2.06 -9.80 1.79
N VAL A 350 -2.02 -10.64 0.76
CA VAL A 350 -0.79 -10.86 -0.03
C VAL A 350 -0.41 -9.56 -0.73
N GLY A 351 0.84 -9.15 -0.52
CA GLY A 351 1.37 -7.84 -0.91
C GLY A 351 1.54 -6.89 0.29
N LEU A 352 0.92 -7.18 1.44
CA LEU A 352 1.11 -6.44 2.70
C LEU A 352 1.61 -7.34 3.81
N ASP A 353 0.95 -8.49 3.99
CA ASP A 353 1.24 -9.44 5.06
C ASP A 353 2.19 -10.54 4.59
N THR A 354 3.11 -10.95 5.47
CA THR A 354 4.00 -12.10 5.26
C THR A 354 3.47 -13.38 5.89
N ASN A 355 2.77 -13.26 7.02
CA ASN A 355 2.25 -14.38 7.82
C ASN A 355 0.72 -14.50 7.71
N TRP A 356 0.20 -15.68 8.04
CA TRP A 356 -1.23 -15.91 8.24
C TRP A 356 -1.65 -15.49 9.64
N TYR A 357 -2.77 -14.77 9.75
CA TYR A 357 -3.36 -14.35 11.01
C TYR A 357 -4.60 -15.19 11.33
N LEU A 358 -4.74 -15.62 12.59
CA LEU A 358 -5.86 -16.41 13.08
C LEU A 358 -6.92 -15.49 13.69
N LEU A 359 -8.18 -15.68 13.29
CA LEU A 359 -9.35 -15.02 13.89
C LEU A 359 -9.98 -15.94 14.94
N SER A 360 -10.13 -15.43 16.16
CA SER A 360 -10.84 -16.12 17.25
C SER A 360 -12.27 -15.60 17.34
N GLU A 361 -13.24 -16.42 16.96
CA GLU A 361 -14.71 -16.18 17.06
C GLU A 361 -15.28 -15.03 16.20
N GLU A 362 -14.45 -14.11 15.72
CA GLU A 362 -14.84 -13.05 14.79
C GLU A 362 -14.74 -13.50 13.33
N SER A 363 -15.79 -13.25 12.55
CA SER A 363 -15.81 -13.46 11.09
C SER A 363 -15.49 -12.19 10.30
N LYS A 364 -14.96 -11.15 10.96
CA LYS A 364 -14.74 -9.84 10.36
C LYS A 364 -13.30 -9.38 10.53
N ILE A 365 -12.74 -8.77 9.49
CA ILE A 365 -11.45 -8.09 9.52
C ILE A 365 -11.58 -6.66 9.04
N THR A 366 -10.70 -5.78 9.51
CA THR A 366 -10.65 -4.38 9.08
C THR A 366 -9.20 -3.96 8.82
N TYR A 367 -8.95 -3.37 7.65
CA TYR A 367 -7.69 -2.74 7.30
C TYR A 367 -7.87 -1.22 7.18
N SER A 368 -6.86 -0.47 7.58
CA SER A 368 -6.83 1.00 7.50
C SER A 368 -5.71 1.45 6.56
N ASN A 369 -5.95 2.52 5.80
CA ASN A 369 -4.97 3.15 4.91
C ASN A 369 -4.24 2.14 4.00
N LEU A 370 -4.99 1.35 3.23
CA LEU A 370 -4.38 0.46 2.24
C LEU A 370 -3.65 1.30 1.17
N PRO A 371 -2.41 0.92 0.79
CA PRO A 371 -1.67 1.63 -0.24
C PRO A 371 -2.29 1.39 -1.63
N SER A 372 -2.14 2.38 -2.52
CA SER A 372 -2.61 2.33 -3.91
C SER A 372 -1.80 1.33 -4.75
N LYS A 373 -2.02 0.03 -4.53
CA LYS A 373 -1.37 -1.07 -5.24
C LYS A 373 -2.30 -2.27 -5.37
N ASN A 374 -1.97 -3.17 -6.29
CA ASN A 374 -2.71 -4.42 -6.47
C ASN A 374 -2.36 -5.37 -5.32
N ILE A 375 -3.39 -5.78 -4.58
CA ILE A 375 -3.28 -6.71 -3.46
C ILE A 375 -4.34 -7.80 -3.61
N ARG A 376 -4.17 -8.91 -2.91
CA ARG A 376 -5.24 -9.92 -2.78
C ARG A 376 -5.46 -10.28 -1.33
N LEU A 377 -6.72 -10.41 -0.96
CA LEU A 377 -7.12 -11.02 0.30
C LEU A 377 -7.22 -12.52 0.09
N GLU A 378 -6.53 -13.29 0.92
CA GLU A 378 -6.68 -14.74 0.99
C GLU A 378 -7.29 -15.11 2.34
N VAL A 379 -8.32 -15.96 2.32
CA VAL A 379 -8.98 -16.47 3.52
C VAL A 379 -9.22 -17.96 3.42
N ARG A 380 -9.06 -18.66 4.53
CA ARG A 380 -9.36 -20.09 4.67
C ARG A 380 -10.06 -20.37 5.98
N ALA A 381 -10.93 -21.38 5.99
CA ALA A 381 -11.70 -21.76 7.16
C ALA A 381 -11.52 -23.24 7.48
N ALA A 382 -11.58 -23.59 8.76
CA ALA A 382 -11.62 -24.97 9.21
C ALA A 382 -12.34 -25.07 10.56
N GLN A 383 -12.94 -26.22 10.82
CA GLN A 383 -13.53 -26.52 12.13
C GLN A 383 -12.49 -26.72 13.23
N LEU A 384 -11.24 -27.03 12.86
CA LEU A 384 -10.12 -27.24 13.77
C LEU A 384 -8.94 -26.36 13.38
N PRO A 385 -8.26 -25.66 14.31
CA PRO A 385 -7.18 -24.73 14.00
C PRO A 385 -6.02 -25.36 13.21
N GLN A 386 -5.71 -26.63 13.50
CA GLN A 386 -4.57 -27.33 12.89
C GLN A 386 -4.82 -27.70 11.43
N LYS A 387 -6.09 -27.81 11.03
CA LYS A 387 -6.49 -28.13 9.64
C LYS A 387 -6.47 -26.90 8.74
N LEU A 388 -6.40 -25.70 9.30
CA LEU A 388 -6.33 -24.46 8.52
C LEU A 388 -5.18 -24.49 7.52
N VAL A 389 -4.04 -25.08 7.89
CA VAL A 389 -2.84 -25.16 7.04
C VAL A 389 -3.14 -25.75 5.66
N ASN A 390 -4.04 -26.74 5.59
CA ASN A 390 -4.38 -27.47 4.38
C ASN A 390 -5.79 -27.16 3.86
N ALA A 391 -6.47 -26.17 4.45
CA ALA A 391 -7.82 -25.80 4.04
C ALA A 391 -7.81 -25.09 2.68
N PRO A 392 -8.88 -25.24 1.87
CA PRO A 392 -9.04 -24.49 0.63
C PRO A 392 -8.97 -22.98 0.86
N ILE A 393 -8.35 -22.26 -0.07
CA ILE A 393 -8.16 -20.81 0.01
C ILE A 393 -9.16 -20.13 -0.92
N GLU A 394 -9.96 -19.22 -0.37
CA GLU A 394 -10.76 -18.26 -1.13
C GLU A 394 -9.95 -16.97 -1.33
N GLN A 395 -10.03 -16.38 -2.52
CA GLN A 395 -9.23 -15.20 -2.88
C GLN A 395 -10.10 -14.07 -3.46
N LEU A 396 -9.83 -12.84 -3.04
CA LEU A 396 -10.39 -11.61 -3.64
C LEU A 396 -9.27 -10.70 -4.10
N TYR A 397 -9.28 -10.35 -5.39
CA TYR A 397 -8.35 -9.38 -5.97
C TYR A 397 -8.84 -7.96 -5.72
N ILE A 398 -7.97 -7.09 -5.22
CA ILE A 398 -8.28 -5.70 -4.91
C ILE A 398 -7.33 -4.79 -5.70
N GLU A 399 -7.90 -3.96 -6.55
CA GLU A 399 -7.19 -2.97 -7.37
C GLU A 399 -7.52 -1.57 -6.86
N ILE A 400 -6.53 -0.88 -6.32
CA ILE A 400 -6.68 0.48 -5.77
C ILE A 400 -6.03 1.47 -6.72
N HIS A 401 -6.86 2.22 -7.46
CA HIS A 401 -6.38 3.24 -8.39
C HIS A 401 -5.79 4.45 -7.64
N PRO A 402 -4.59 4.91 -8.01
CA PRO A 402 -3.96 6.06 -7.37
C PRO A 402 -4.73 7.36 -7.68
N PHE A 403 -4.48 8.41 -6.88
CA PHE A 403 -5.06 9.73 -7.15
C PHE A 403 -4.58 10.27 -8.51
N PHE A 404 -5.39 11.11 -9.16
CA PHE A 404 -5.04 11.62 -10.50
C PHE A 404 -3.69 12.36 -10.53
N TRP A 405 -3.31 13.07 -9.47
CA TRP A 405 -2.00 13.76 -9.38
C TRP A 405 -0.79 12.83 -9.18
N GLN A 406 -1.03 11.56 -8.85
CA GLN A 406 0.00 10.52 -8.75
C GLN A 406 0.22 9.80 -10.10
N THR A 407 -0.58 10.10 -11.12
CA THR A 407 -0.46 9.48 -12.44
C THR A 407 0.59 10.18 -13.30
N THR A 408 1.19 9.44 -14.24
CA THR A 408 2.25 9.95 -15.11
C THR A 408 1.77 11.04 -16.07
N TRP A 409 0.56 10.91 -16.61
CA TRP A 409 0.00 11.90 -17.55
C TRP A 409 -0.19 13.28 -16.89
N PHE A 410 -0.52 13.33 -15.61
CA PHE A 410 -0.66 14.59 -14.87
C PHE A 410 0.67 15.35 -14.82
N TRP A 411 1.77 14.65 -14.54
CA TRP A 411 3.11 15.23 -14.54
C TRP A 411 3.56 15.67 -15.94
N VAL A 412 3.22 14.92 -16.99
CA VAL A 412 3.45 15.34 -18.38
C VAL A 412 2.71 16.64 -18.68
N LEU A 413 1.44 16.75 -18.26
CA LEU A 413 0.64 17.96 -18.46
C LEU A 413 1.22 19.16 -17.69
N MET A 414 1.70 18.95 -16.46
CA MET A 414 2.39 19.99 -15.69
C MET A 414 3.69 20.47 -16.35
N ILE A 415 4.47 19.57 -16.95
CA ILE A 415 5.67 19.92 -17.72
C ILE A 415 5.29 20.74 -18.97
N ILE A 416 4.23 20.35 -19.69
CA ILE A 416 3.74 21.11 -20.85
C ILE A 416 3.31 22.51 -20.41
N LEU A 417 2.53 22.63 -19.33
CA LEU A 417 2.08 23.91 -18.80
C LEU A 417 3.26 24.80 -18.42
N LEU A 418 4.28 24.24 -17.77
CA LEU A 418 5.51 24.96 -17.44
C LEU A 418 6.21 25.50 -18.69
N ASN A 419 6.33 24.69 -19.75
CA ASN A 419 6.93 25.10 -21.02
C ASN A 419 6.12 26.19 -21.74
N VAL A 420 4.79 26.14 -21.67
CA VAL A 420 3.93 27.18 -22.24
C VAL A 420 4.11 28.50 -21.49
N VAL A 421 4.16 28.46 -20.15
CA VAL A 421 4.38 29.66 -19.33
C VAL A 421 5.77 30.25 -19.58
N THR A 422 6.82 29.41 -19.68
CA THR A 422 8.17 29.90 -19.99
C THR A 422 8.27 30.47 -21.41
N ALA A 423 7.67 29.82 -22.42
CA ALA A 423 7.60 30.37 -23.77
C ALA A 423 6.84 31.70 -23.83
N TRP A 424 5.68 31.78 -23.17
CA TRP A 424 4.87 33.00 -23.10
C TRP A 424 5.63 34.15 -22.44
N THR A 425 6.30 33.89 -21.31
CA THR A 425 7.14 34.89 -20.62
C THR A 425 8.32 35.36 -21.47
N ILE A 426 9.00 34.46 -22.21
CA ILE A 426 10.07 34.84 -23.14
C ILE A 426 9.53 35.74 -24.26
N ILE A 427 8.42 35.37 -24.89
CA ILE A 427 7.78 36.15 -25.96
C ILE A 427 7.38 37.54 -25.43
N PHE A 428 6.77 37.59 -24.25
CA PHE A 428 6.36 38.83 -23.61
C PHE A 428 7.55 39.76 -23.34
N LEU A 429 8.64 39.24 -22.74
CA LEU A 429 9.86 40.00 -22.47
C LEU A 429 10.52 40.51 -23.76
N ASN A 430 10.56 39.70 -24.82
CA ASN A 430 11.10 40.10 -26.11
C ASN A 430 10.26 41.21 -26.77
N LYS A 431 8.94 41.09 -26.73
CA LYS A 431 8.02 42.11 -27.26
C LYS A 431 8.18 43.43 -26.50
N TYR A 432 8.31 43.38 -25.18
CA TYR A 432 8.56 44.55 -24.34
C TYR A 432 9.89 45.24 -24.68
N LYS A 433 10.97 44.45 -24.86
CA LYS A 433 12.28 44.98 -25.27
C LYS A 433 12.22 45.66 -26.64
N GLN A 434 11.55 45.05 -27.62
CA GLN A 434 11.40 45.63 -28.96
C GLN A 434 10.66 46.98 -28.94
N GLN A 435 9.59 47.09 -28.14
CA GLN A 435 8.85 48.35 -28.00
C GLN A 435 9.73 49.47 -27.44
N LYS A 436 10.54 49.20 -26.42
CA LYS A 436 11.47 50.19 -25.88
C LYS A 436 12.53 50.62 -26.88
N PHE A 437 13.08 49.68 -27.65
CA PHE A 437 14.09 50.00 -28.67
C PHE A 437 13.53 50.92 -29.76
N ALA A 438 12.31 50.63 -30.26
CA ALA A 438 11.65 51.47 -31.24
C ALA A 438 11.39 52.91 -30.72
N GLN A 439 10.97 53.06 -29.46
CA GLN A 439 10.77 54.38 -28.84
C GLN A 439 12.07 55.20 -28.76
N VAL A 440 13.20 54.55 -28.46
CA VAL A 440 14.51 55.22 -28.40
C VAL A 440 14.94 55.70 -29.78
N GLN A 441 14.76 54.87 -30.81
CA GLN A 441 15.08 55.25 -32.19
C GLN A 441 14.26 56.45 -32.67
N GLN A 442 12.95 56.46 -32.38
CA GLN A 442 12.08 57.58 -32.74
C GLN A 442 12.52 58.89 -32.07
N LYS A 443 12.89 58.85 -30.78
CA LYS A 443 13.40 60.03 -30.07
C LYS A 443 14.67 60.60 -30.68
N ILE A 444 15.59 59.75 -31.13
CA ILE A 444 16.83 60.19 -31.79
C ILE A 444 16.50 60.88 -33.12
N GLN A 445 15.54 60.35 -33.87
CA GLN A 445 15.16 60.92 -35.16
C GLN A 445 14.41 62.26 -35.02
N ASP A 446 13.54 62.36 -34.02
CA ASP A 446 12.87 63.62 -33.68
C ASP A 446 13.89 64.71 -33.28
N GLU A 447 14.94 64.34 -32.54
CA GLU A 447 15.99 65.30 -32.16
C GLU A 447 16.85 65.74 -33.36
N ARG A 448 17.18 64.81 -34.28
CA ARG A 448 17.90 65.15 -35.53
C ARG A 448 17.12 66.14 -36.39
N THR A 449 15.84 65.89 -36.59
CA THR A 449 14.97 66.77 -37.38
C THR A 449 14.76 68.12 -36.71
N ARG A 450 14.68 68.16 -35.38
CA ARG A 450 14.66 69.41 -34.61
C ARG A 450 15.95 70.22 -34.79
N ILE A 451 17.12 69.62 -34.58
CA ILE A 451 18.43 70.28 -34.74
C ILE A 451 18.55 70.87 -36.15
N SER A 452 18.16 70.10 -37.16
CA SER A 452 18.18 70.55 -38.55
C SER A 452 17.27 71.74 -38.82
N ARG A 453 16.05 71.76 -38.24
CA ARG A 453 15.13 72.90 -38.31
C ARG A 453 15.72 74.15 -37.62
N ASP A 454 16.29 73.99 -36.42
CA ASP A 454 16.90 75.10 -35.69
C ASP A 454 18.12 75.69 -36.42
N LEU A 455 18.93 74.84 -37.07
CA LEU A 455 20.03 75.26 -37.95
C LEU A 455 19.53 76.06 -39.15
N HIS A 456 18.45 75.61 -39.79
CA HIS A 456 17.85 76.29 -40.94
C HIS A 456 17.27 77.66 -40.56
N ASP A 457 16.47 77.71 -39.50
CA ASP A 457 15.67 78.89 -39.17
C ASP A 457 16.51 79.99 -38.52
N ASN A 458 17.45 79.63 -37.64
CA ASN A 458 18.28 80.62 -36.96
C ASN A 458 19.51 80.97 -37.80
N ILE A 459 20.38 79.99 -38.04
CA ILE A 459 21.68 80.28 -38.65
C ILE A 459 21.52 80.62 -40.14
N GLY A 460 20.64 79.93 -40.85
CA GLY A 460 20.31 80.24 -42.24
C GLY A 460 19.80 81.67 -42.42
N ALA A 461 18.87 82.11 -41.56
CA ALA A 461 18.33 83.47 -41.61
C ALA A 461 19.38 84.54 -41.27
N TYR A 462 20.15 84.35 -40.19
CA TYR A 462 21.20 85.33 -39.80
C TYR A 462 22.28 85.48 -40.86
N THR A 463 22.71 84.39 -41.47
CA THR A 463 23.75 84.46 -42.51
C THR A 463 23.21 85.07 -43.80
N THR A 464 21.94 84.83 -44.15
CA THR A 464 21.28 85.50 -45.27
C THR A 464 21.16 87.01 -45.03
N ALA A 465 20.79 87.43 -43.81
CA ALA A 465 20.76 88.83 -43.42
C ALA A 465 22.15 89.47 -43.45
N LEU A 466 23.19 88.75 -43.02
CA LEU A 466 24.59 89.18 -43.14
C LEU A 466 24.99 89.41 -44.60
N ILE A 467 24.68 88.47 -45.50
CA ILE A 467 24.96 88.63 -46.95
C ILE A 467 24.27 89.89 -47.48
N ALA A 468 22.99 90.07 -47.19
CA ALA A 468 22.23 91.23 -47.64
C ALA A 468 22.78 92.56 -47.08
N GLY A 469 23.15 92.58 -45.79
CA GLY A 469 23.76 93.74 -45.16
C GLY A 469 25.13 94.10 -45.73
N ILE A 470 25.97 93.09 -46.00
CA ILE A 470 27.27 93.29 -46.64
C ILE A 470 27.09 93.83 -48.06
N ASP A 471 26.17 93.26 -48.86
CA ASP A 471 25.88 93.73 -50.22
C ASP A 471 25.35 95.18 -50.23
N GLN A 472 24.61 95.59 -49.20
CA GLN A 472 24.11 96.96 -49.05
C GLN A 472 25.23 97.97 -48.69
N ILE A 473 26.18 97.58 -47.84
CA ILE A 473 27.34 98.42 -47.46
C ILE A 473 28.30 98.56 -48.66
N LYS A 474 28.45 97.50 -49.45
CA LYS A 474 29.29 97.46 -50.66
C LYS A 474 28.89 98.49 -51.72
N GLY A 475 27.61 98.87 -51.76
CA GLY A 475 27.12 99.94 -52.64
C GLY A 475 27.45 101.37 -52.16
N LYS A 476 28.03 101.54 -50.96
CA LYS A 476 28.27 102.84 -50.32
C LYS A 476 29.70 103.09 -49.84
N SER A 477 30.60 102.12 -49.86
CA SER A 477 32.01 102.28 -49.41
C SER A 477 33.01 102.20 -50.58
N ASN A 478 34.17 102.84 -50.42
CA ASN A 478 35.30 102.71 -51.35
C ASN A 478 36.23 101.52 -51.04
N ASP A 479 36.17 100.95 -49.82
CA ASP A 479 36.85 99.70 -49.47
C ASP A 479 35.99 98.51 -49.90
N THR A 480 36.09 98.19 -51.18
CA THR A 480 35.31 97.11 -51.81
C THR A 480 35.93 95.73 -51.57
N ASP A 481 37.24 95.64 -51.30
CA ASP A 481 37.97 94.37 -51.17
C ASP A 481 37.75 93.65 -49.83
N GLU A 482 37.71 94.36 -48.69
CA GLU A 482 37.40 93.73 -47.39
C GLU A 482 35.92 93.27 -47.30
N LEU A 483 35.00 94.03 -47.92
CA LEU A 483 33.58 93.66 -48.00
C LEU A 483 33.31 92.51 -48.98
N ASN A 484 34.11 92.40 -50.05
CA ASN A 484 34.14 91.20 -50.90
C ASN A 484 34.47 89.97 -50.06
N GLY A 485 35.54 90.05 -49.25
CA GLY A 485 35.95 88.97 -48.34
C GLY A 485 34.84 88.57 -47.38
N LEU A 486 34.21 89.52 -46.69
CA LEU A 486 33.09 89.25 -45.76
C LEU A 486 31.87 88.61 -46.44
N SER A 487 31.49 89.07 -47.64
CA SER A 487 30.37 88.50 -48.42
C SER A 487 30.68 87.05 -48.81
N ASP A 488 31.92 86.78 -49.21
CA ASP A 488 32.35 85.44 -49.61
C ASP A 488 32.46 84.48 -48.42
N TYR A 489 32.89 84.96 -47.24
CA TYR A 489 32.83 84.19 -46.00
C TYR A 489 31.38 83.85 -45.62
N ALA A 490 30.46 84.80 -45.68
CA ALA A 490 29.05 84.56 -45.36
C ALA A 490 28.37 83.59 -46.35
N LYS A 491 28.68 83.69 -47.65
CA LYS A 491 28.24 82.72 -48.67
C LYS A 491 28.81 81.33 -48.42
N SER A 492 30.08 81.24 -48.02
CA SER A 492 30.72 79.95 -47.69
C SER A 492 30.06 79.30 -46.48
N ILE A 493 29.75 80.07 -45.43
CA ILE A 493 29.01 79.58 -44.26
C ILE A 493 27.62 79.05 -44.67
N MET A 494 26.92 79.76 -45.55
CA MET A 494 25.61 79.30 -46.04
C MET A 494 25.67 78.01 -46.83
N ASP A 495 26.65 77.86 -47.73
CA ASP A 495 26.82 76.62 -48.48
C ASP A 495 27.19 75.46 -47.53
N TYR A 496 28.04 75.71 -46.52
CA TYR A 496 28.37 74.72 -45.48
C TYR A 496 27.16 74.29 -44.63
N LEU A 497 26.30 75.23 -44.25
CA LEU A 497 25.08 74.95 -43.49
C LEU A 497 24.09 74.14 -44.33
N ARG A 498 23.89 74.51 -45.59
CA ARG A 498 22.99 73.79 -46.51
C ARG A 498 23.45 72.35 -46.74
N GLU A 499 24.75 72.11 -46.77
CA GLU A 499 25.31 70.77 -46.87
C GLU A 499 25.06 69.96 -45.61
N THR A 500 25.34 70.55 -44.45
CA THR A 500 25.15 69.92 -43.14
C THR A 500 23.66 69.61 -42.87
N ILE A 501 22.75 70.53 -43.19
CA ILE A 501 21.29 70.33 -43.06
C ILE A 501 20.80 69.17 -43.92
N TRP A 502 21.28 69.09 -45.16
CA TRP A 502 20.92 67.98 -46.05
C TRP A 502 21.42 66.65 -45.51
N VAL A 503 22.65 66.57 -45.00
CA VAL A 503 23.17 65.35 -44.38
C VAL A 503 22.36 64.97 -43.13
N LEU A 504 22.02 65.94 -42.28
CA LEU A 504 21.28 65.70 -41.03
C LEU A 504 19.83 65.26 -41.26
N ASN A 505 19.21 65.66 -42.38
CA ASN A 505 17.83 65.31 -42.71
C ASN A 505 17.66 63.93 -43.37
N HIS A 506 18.75 63.29 -43.81
CA HIS A 506 18.68 61.99 -44.46
C HIS A 506 19.32 60.93 -43.57
N GLU A 507 18.56 59.89 -43.20
CA GLU A 507 19.11 58.75 -42.44
C GLU A 507 20.09 57.92 -43.27
N LYS A 508 19.94 57.94 -44.59
CA LYS A 508 20.70 57.17 -45.58
C LYS A 508 20.87 58.02 -46.83
N ILE A 509 22.09 58.12 -47.35
CA ILE A 509 22.42 58.90 -48.56
C ILE A 509 22.97 57.93 -49.59
N SER A 510 22.39 57.84 -50.78
CA SER A 510 22.96 57.00 -51.83
C SER A 510 24.24 57.65 -52.39
N ILE A 511 25.19 56.83 -52.85
CA ILE A 511 26.39 57.34 -53.54
C ILE A 511 26.03 58.12 -54.82
N VAL A 512 24.89 57.80 -55.44
CA VAL A 512 24.33 58.51 -56.59
C VAL A 512 23.90 59.91 -56.19
N ASP A 513 23.09 60.05 -55.13
CA ASP A 513 22.63 61.34 -54.61
C ASP A 513 23.82 62.21 -54.17
N PHE A 514 24.82 61.60 -53.52
CA PHE A 514 26.07 62.28 -53.17
C PHE A 514 26.80 62.81 -54.41
N THR A 515 26.95 61.96 -55.42
CA THR A 515 27.65 62.29 -56.67
C THR A 515 26.98 63.44 -57.40
N ASP A 516 25.66 63.38 -57.58
CA ASP A 516 24.92 64.43 -58.28
C ASP A 516 24.97 65.76 -57.52
N ARG A 517 24.90 65.70 -56.18
CA ARG A 517 25.03 66.89 -55.35
C ARG A 517 26.43 67.51 -55.44
N PHE A 518 27.49 66.70 -55.44
CA PHE A 518 28.85 67.20 -55.60
C PHE A 518 29.12 67.74 -57.01
N LYS A 519 28.60 67.09 -58.07
CA LYS A 519 28.69 67.60 -59.45
C LYS A 519 28.10 69.00 -59.54
N ASN A 520 26.90 69.21 -58.99
CA ASN A 520 26.25 70.52 -58.96
C ASN A 520 27.10 71.57 -58.22
N TYR A 521 27.72 71.19 -57.11
CA TYR A 521 28.65 72.04 -56.38
C TYR A 521 29.87 72.42 -57.24
N ALA A 522 30.50 71.43 -57.88
CA ALA A 522 31.69 71.63 -58.71
C ALA A 522 31.43 72.53 -59.92
N VAL A 523 30.31 72.33 -60.62
CA VAL A 523 29.89 73.18 -61.75
C VAL A 523 29.64 74.62 -61.30
N LYS A 524 29.05 74.82 -60.10
CA LYS A 524 28.80 76.16 -59.56
C LYS A 524 30.13 76.90 -59.31
N ILE A 525 31.15 76.23 -58.79
CA ILE A 525 32.48 76.83 -58.56
C ILE A 525 33.21 77.11 -59.87
N ALA A 526 33.15 76.18 -60.83
CA ALA A 526 33.84 76.33 -62.11
C ALA A 526 33.43 77.61 -62.86
N LYS A 527 32.19 78.09 -62.70
CA LYS A 527 31.72 79.35 -63.30
C LYS A 527 32.54 80.58 -62.92
N ASN A 528 33.21 80.57 -61.77
CA ASN A 528 34.06 81.68 -61.34
C ASN A 528 35.45 81.68 -62.03
N TYR A 529 35.76 80.63 -62.79
CA TYR A 529 37.05 80.44 -63.46
C TYR A 529 36.83 80.11 -64.96
N PRO A 530 36.57 81.11 -65.83
CA PRO A 530 36.16 80.90 -67.22
C PRO A 530 37.20 80.16 -68.08
N GLN A 531 38.46 80.16 -67.65
CA GLN A 531 39.61 79.53 -68.33
C GLN A 531 39.73 78.03 -68.00
N LEU A 532 38.90 77.51 -67.10
CA LEU A 532 39.03 76.18 -66.50
C LEU A 532 37.87 75.28 -66.92
N SER A 533 38.20 74.12 -67.50
CA SER A 533 37.22 73.07 -67.84
C SER A 533 37.14 72.03 -66.71
N VAL A 534 35.93 71.63 -66.31
CA VAL A 534 35.70 70.58 -65.29
C VAL A 534 35.01 69.39 -65.94
N ASN A 535 35.69 68.25 -65.96
CA ASN A 535 35.21 67.00 -66.54
C ASN A 535 34.91 65.97 -65.43
N PHE A 536 33.87 65.15 -65.64
CA PHE A 536 33.46 64.15 -64.66
C PHE A 536 33.65 62.74 -65.22
N ILE A 537 34.26 61.87 -64.41
CA ILE A 537 34.35 60.43 -64.69
C ILE A 537 33.51 59.72 -63.64
N THR A 538 32.50 58.96 -64.07
CA THR A 538 31.61 58.22 -63.17
C THR A 538 31.54 56.75 -63.53
N ASP A 539 31.89 55.89 -62.58
CA ASP A 539 31.72 54.42 -62.66
C ASP A 539 31.05 53.94 -61.36
N LEU A 540 29.73 53.85 -61.37
CA LEU A 540 28.91 53.53 -60.20
C LEU A 540 28.17 52.21 -60.46
N GLN A 541 28.85 51.08 -60.26
CA GLN A 541 28.27 49.76 -60.55
C GLN A 541 27.43 49.20 -59.40
N ASN A 542 27.64 49.69 -58.16
CA ASN A 542 26.89 49.31 -56.97
C ASN A 542 26.30 50.52 -56.25
N GLU A 543 24.98 50.55 -56.06
CA GLU A 543 24.29 51.59 -55.30
C GLU A 543 24.57 51.42 -53.79
N ARG A 544 25.62 52.09 -53.32
CA ARG A 544 26.01 52.08 -51.90
C ARG A 544 25.29 53.17 -51.13
N VAL A 545 24.92 52.85 -49.89
CA VAL A 545 24.37 53.80 -48.93
C VAL A 545 25.50 54.30 -48.02
N LEU A 546 25.74 55.60 -48.05
CA LEU A 546 26.65 56.30 -47.17
C LEU A 546 25.94 56.66 -45.87
N THR A 547 26.64 56.50 -44.74
CA THR A 547 26.19 57.11 -43.48
C THR A 547 26.29 58.64 -43.60
N PRO A 548 25.49 59.39 -42.83
CA PRO A 548 25.57 60.85 -42.82
C PRO A 548 26.98 61.38 -42.54
N GLU A 549 27.67 60.76 -41.58
CA GLU A 549 29.06 61.10 -41.21
C GLU A 549 30.04 60.85 -42.35
N LEU A 550 29.95 59.68 -43.00
CA LEU A 550 30.77 59.34 -44.16
C LEU A 550 30.55 60.33 -45.31
N SER A 551 29.29 60.61 -45.62
CA SER A 551 28.92 61.55 -46.69
C SER A 551 29.45 62.96 -46.42
N LEU A 552 29.39 63.45 -45.18
CA LEU A 552 29.84 64.80 -44.84
C LEU A 552 31.35 64.94 -44.97
N ASN A 553 32.10 63.98 -44.43
CA ASN A 553 33.56 63.99 -44.48
C ASN A 553 34.09 63.82 -45.91
N LEU A 554 33.53 62.91 -46.71
CA LEU A 554 33.87 62.78 -48.13
C LEU A 554 33.59 64.07 -48.91
N PHE A 555 32.43 64.71 -48.67
CA PHE A 555 32.09 65.97 -49.33
C PHE A 555 33.13 67.06 -49.03
N ARG A 556 33.53 67.17 -47.76
CA ARG A 556 34.51 68.16 -47.28
C ARG A 556 35.90 67.93 -47.85
N ILE A 557 36.33 66.67 -47.98
CA ILE A 557 37.62 66.33 -48.59
C ILE A 557 37.62 66.73 -50.07
N MET A 558 36.61 66.30 -50.82
CA MET A 558 36.47 66.61 -52.24
C MET A 558 36.35 68.11 -52.50
N GLN A 559 35.63 68.83 -51.64
CA GLN A 559 35.46 70.29 -51.71
C GLN A 559 36.79 71.02 -51.54
N GLU A 560 37.57 70.66 -50.52
CA GLU A 560 38.88 71.24 -50.25
C GLU A 560 39.85 70.96 -51.41
N ALA A 561 39.86 69.73 -51.92
CA ALA A 561 40.67 69.34 -53.08
C ALA A 561 40.33 70.17 -54.33
N LEU A 562 39.04 70.35 -54.63
CA LEU A 562 38.57 71.15 -55.77
C LEU A 562 38.91 72.64 -55.61
N GLN A 563 38.70 73.22 -54.43
CA GLN A 563 39.00 74.63 -54.20
C GLN A 563 40.50 74.91 -54.33
N ASN A 564 41.35 74.02 -53.82
CA ASN A 564 42.80 74.12 -53.95
C ASN A 564 43.24 74.02 -55.42
N ALA A 565 42.65 73.09 -56.18
CA ALA A 565 42.89 73.00 -57.62
C ALA A 565 42.48 74.31 -58.33
N CYS A 566 41.29 74.86 -58.09
CA CYS A 566 40.85 76.09 -58.75
C CYS A 566 41.69 77.34 -58.39
N LYS A 567 42.11 77.49 -57.13
CA LYS A 567 42.79 78.70 -56.66
C LYS A 567 44.29 78.70 -56.89
N HIS A 568 44.94 77.53 -56.81
CA HIS A 568 46.40 77.44 -56.66
C HIS A 568 47.11 76.67 -57.78
N SER A 569 46.41 75.87 -58.59
CA SER A 569 47.08 75.02 -59.60
C SER A 569 47.41 75.73 -60.92
N SER A 570 46.74 76.85 -61.24
CA SER A 570 46.73 77.45 -62.59
C SER A 570 46.37 76.45 -63.70
N ALA A 571 45.58 75.43 -63.38
CA ALA A 571 45.13 74.41 -64.31
C ALA A 571 44.16 74.95 -65.37
N THR A 572 44.19 74.34 -66.55
CA THR A 572 43.20 74.55 -67.63
C THR A 572 42.11 73.47 -67.64
N GLU A 573 42.38 72.34 -66.99
CA GLU A 573 41.46 71.21 -66.87
C GLU A 573 41.53 70.57 -65.47
N ILE A 574 40.35 70.30 -64.90
CA ILE A 574 40.17 69.50 -63.69
C ILE A 574 39.27 68.30 -64.00
N ILE A 575 39.69 67.11 -63.62
CA ILE A 575 38.94 65.86 -63.75
C ILE A 575 38.52 65.40 -62.35
N ILE A 576 37.22 65.19 -62.18
CA ILE A 576 36.64 64.72 -60.91
C ILE A 576 36.06 63.32 -61.13
N GLY A 577 36.56 62.34 -60.37
CA GLY A 577 36.18 60.95 -60.49
C GLY A 577 35.32 60.45 -59.33
N PHE A 578 34.27 59.69 -59.66
CA PHE A 578 33.44 58.96 -58.71
C PHE A 578 33.40 57.48 -59.11
N MET A 579 33.98 56.61 -58.28
CA MET A 579 34.02 55.17 -58.50
C MET A 579 33.43 54.43 -57.29
N SER A 580 32.50 53.50 -57.52
CA SER A 580 31.84 52.71 -56.49
C SER A 580 31.59 51.27 -56.96
N ASN A 581 32.68 50.56 -57.21
CA ASN A 581 32.65 49.14 -57.60
C ASN A 581 32.75 48.30 -56.32
N ASP A 582 33.95 47.82 -55.98
CA ASP A 582 34.25 47.07 -54.75
C ASP A 582 34.65 47.95 -53.56
N THR A 583 35.16 49.15 -53.84
CA THR A 583 35.49 50.19 -52.85
C THR A 583 35.05 51.55 -53.37
N ILE A 584 34.70 52.46 -52.46
CA ILE A 584 34.43 53.85 -52.84
C ILE A 584 35.78 54.54 -53.06
N LYS A 585 35.96 55.09 -54.27
CA LYS A 585 37.14 55.86 -54.63
C LYS A 585 36.72 57.15 -55.31
N LEU A 586 37.11 58.27 -54.72
CA LEU A 586 36.84 59.60 -55.23
C LEU A 586 38.16 60.32 -55.47
N PHE A 587 38.27 61.09 -56.54
CA PHE A 587 39.48 61.87 -56.79
C PHE A 587 39.21 63.18 -57.50
N VAL A 588 40.10 64.14 -57.27
CA VAL A 588 40.19 65.41 -57.99
C VAL A 588 41.59 65.51 -58.56
N LYS A 589 41.67 65.65 -59.89
CA LYS A 589 42.90 65.68 -60.65
C LYS A 589 42.99 66.97 -61.46
N ASP A 590 44.11 67.67 -61.41
CA ASP A 590 44.37 68.87 -62.20
C ASP A 590 45.57 68.71 -63.14
N ASN A 591 45.64 69.53 -64.19
CA ASN A 591 46.76 69.58 -65.13
C ASN A 591 47.72 70.79 -64.91
N GLY A 592 47.72 71.36 -63.70
CA GLY A 592 48.44 72.58 -63.34
C GLY A 592 49.92 72.38 -63.01
N VAL A 593 50.51 73.36 -62.32
CA VAL A 593 51.98 73.45 -62.11
C VAL A 593 52.50 72.55 -60.97
N GLY A 594 51.62 71.97 -60.17
CA GLY A 594 51.96 71.17 -58.98
C GLY A 594 52.61 71.99 -57.87
N PHE A 595 52.97 71.35 -56.75
CA PHE A 595 53.75 71.97 -55.65
C PHE A 595 54.93 71.07 -55.21
N PRO A 596 56.03 71.65 -54.69
CA PRO A 596 57.19 70.87 -54.24
C PRO A 596 56.86 70.04 -52.98
N PHE A 597 57.07 68.72 -53.04
CA PHE A 597 56.77 67.75 -51.96
C PHE A 597 57.63 67.88 -50.70
N GLN A 598 58.62 68.80 -50.67
CA GLN A 598 59.67 68.90 -49.63
C GLN A 598 59.53 70.09 -48.67
N MET A 599 58.46 70.88 -48.76
CA MET A 599 58.07 71.80 -47.69
C MET A 599 56.88 71.19 -46.94
N GLU A 600 56.95 71.12 -45.60
CA GLU A 600 55.73 70.96 -44.79
C GLU A 600 54.71 71.98 -45.29
N ALA A 601 53.63 71.49 -45.88
CA ALA A 601 52.60 72.33 -46.46
C ALA A 601 52.13 73.32 -45.39
N SER A 602 52.49 74.60 -45.54
CA SER A 602 52.21 75.65 -44.56
C SER A 602 50.71 76.02 -44.48
N GLY A 603 49.84 75.21 -45.11
CA GLY A 603 48.39 75.35 -45.08
C GLY A 603 47.72 74.16 -44.39
N ASN A 604 46.75 74.46 -43.51
CA ASN A 604 46.02 73.46 -42.72
C ASN A 604 45.09 72.54 -43.56
N GLY A 605 44.93 72.78 -44.86
CA GLY A 605 43.97 72.06 -45.73
C GLY A 605 44.26 70.56 -45.87
N ILE A 606 45.51 70.19 -46.18
CA ILE A 606 45.90 68.77 -46.38
C ILE A 606 45.82 67.99 -45.07
N PHE A 607 46.27 68.57 -43.96
CA PHE A 607 46.17 67.97 -42.63
C PHE A 607 44.70 67.69 -42.26
N ASN A 608 43.80 68.66 -42.50
CA ASN A 608 42.37 68.50 -42.24
C ASN A 608 41.73 67.43 -43.13
N MET A 609 42.11 67.34 -44.41
CA MET A 609 41.64 66.28 -45.30
C MET A 609 42.09 64.89 -44.81
N LYS A 610 43.34 64.75 -44.38
CA LYS A 610 43.87 63.48 -43.86
C LYS A 610 43.16 63.03 -42.59
N LYS A 611 42.97 63.95 -41.63
CA LYS A 611 42.25 63.67 -40.39
C LYS A 611 40.81 63.22 -40.67
N ARG A 612 40.11 63.91 -41.58
CA ARG A 612 38.74 63.51 -41.99
C ARG A 612 38.70 62.16 -42.67
N ALA A 613 39.70 61.82 -43.49
CA ALA A 613 39.81 60.51 -44.11
C ALA A 613 40.03 59.40 -43.06
N GLU A 614 40.91 59.63 -42.08
CA GLU A 614 41.14 58.71 -40.97
C GLU A 614 39.87 58.49 -40.12
N GLU A 615 39.11 59.55 -39.82
CA GLU A 615 37.85 59.49 -39.08
C GLU A 615 36.80 58.58 -39.75
N ILE A 616 36.81 58.50 -41.09
CA ILE A 616 35.89 57.65 -41.86
C ILE A 616 36.52 56.34 -42.35
N GLN A 617 37.76 56.02 -41.94
CA GLN A 617 38.52 54.84 -42.38
C GLN A 617 38.84 54.80 -43.90
N PHE A 618 39.08 55.96 -44.50
CA PHE A 618 39.57 56.09 -45.88
C PHE A 618 41.05 56.47 -45.88
N ASP A 619 41.76 56.07 -46.94
CA ASP A 619 43.10 56.52 -47.22
C ASP A 619 43.09 57.71 -48.19
N LEU A 620 43.78 58.78 -47.78
CA LEU A 620 44.04 59.94 -48.62
C LEU A 620 45.43 59.79 -49.26
N SER A 621 45.48 59.75 -50.58
CA SER A 621 46.71 59.71 -51.37
C SER A 621 46.84 60.96 -52.23
N ILE A 622 48.05 61.50 -52.31
CA ILE A 622 48.39 62.67 -53.14
C ILE A 622 49.54 62.24 -54.03
N SER A 623 49.36 62.34 -55.34
CA SER A 623 50.37 61.97 -56.34
C SER A 623 50.52 63.04 -57.41
N ARG A 624 51.73 63.21 -57.94
CA ARG A 624 52.00 64.11 -59.07
C ARG A 624 51.73 63.40 -60.39
N GLU A 625 51.05 64.09 -61.29
CA GLU A 625 50.74 63.59 -62.63
C GLU A 625 51.89 63.84 -63.61
N SER A 626 51.98 63.03 -64.65
CA SER A 626 53.02 63.15 -65.70
C SER A 626 52.95 64.46 -66.47
N SER A 627 51.80 65.14 -66.46
CA SER A 627 51.57 66.47 -67.01
C SER A 627 52.04 67.62 -66.10
N GLY A 628 52.48 67.34 -64.87
CA GLY A 628 52.95 68.33 -63.89
C GLY A 628 51.97 68.63 -62.75
N GLY A 629 50.67 68.36 -62.94
CA GLY A 629 49.58 68.63 -61.99
C GLY A 629 49.45 67.62 -60.85
N ILE A 630 48.37 67.72 -60.07
CA ILE A 630 48.17 66.96 -58.82
C ILE A 630 46.92 66.09 -58.92
N ASN A 631 47.00 64.89 -58.37
CA ASN A 631 45.87 64.01 -58.13
C ASN A 631 45.71 63.78 -56.63
N ILE A 632 44.59 64.24 -56.07
CA ILE A 632 44.18 63.96 -54.69
C ILE A 632 43.08 62.89 -54.77
N CYS A 633 43.36 61.73 -54.20
CA CYS A 633 42.47 60.58 -54.24
C CYS A 633 42.16 60.11 -52.82
N VAL A 634 40.88 59.95 -52.51
CA VAL A 634 40.38 59.38 -51.25
C VAL A 634 39.70 58.04 -51.56
N ALA A 635 40.18 56.96 -50.96
CA ALA A 635 39.72 55.60 -51.23
C ALA A 635 39.42 54.86 -49.93
N GLU A 636 38.40 54.01 -49.95
CA GLU A 636 38.04 53.14 -48.84
C GLU A 636 39.15 52.10 -48.62
N LYS A 637 39.48 51.83 -47.34
CA LYS A 637 40.55 50.90 -46.93
C LYS A 637 40.26 49.43 -47.19
#